data_AF-A0A0G1HDF4-F1
#
_entry.id   AF-A0A0G1HDF4-F1
#
_cell.length_a   1.000
_cell.length_b   1.000
_cell.length_c   1.000
_cell.angle_alpha   90.00
_cell.angle_beta   90.00
_cell.angle_gamma   90.00
#
_symmetry.space_group_name_H-M   'P 1'
#
loop_
_entity.id
_entity.type
_entity.pdbx_description
1 polymer ?
#
loop_
_entity_poly.entity_id
_entity_poly.type
_entity_poly.pdbx_seq_one_letter_code
_entity_poly.pdbx_strand_id
1 'polypeptide(L)'
;MDLESLDKWARVKGIKVLGTGDFTHPEWLRNLKDKLVSVEQGLFKIKNSDDSTRFILTSEISCIYSKNLPAGRQGNKVRKIHVLVFAPSLAVVEKINARLGFIGNLKSDGRPILGLDAKELAKIVLGISHDCLIVPAHAWTPWFSIFGSKSGFNTIEECFEEYSRYIYAIETGLSCYDTETEVLTENGWKRFSQVTQRDKICTLNSDSEEIEYQKPQKIYRSKYRGKMYRLKTKRADLLITPNHNLLYAPADFHTRRPYRLKEARDLFGKSKILRKDGIWKGETPQYFTLPGVKISHGSRFYSGFRTKIAKKFPIEPWLKFFGFWVAEGWTTKGGNGHYTVCVSNQNYKLMTEMKHILESFGYTVFWDKKVTNTIRVRDYQLFHYLRQFGKAADKHIPAEVRNLSKELLGILLKYYIKGDGHVYGRSGKGLSATTISIRLRNDLQEIALKIGISAYYKLHQRKGTPFASPSQKKIYRQSADSWNIYFIRRNRHAIIPSEMKKYGHKEEWVDYNGMVHCVSVPNRVVYIRRNGIPLWCGNSDPPMNWRLSALDKITLISNSDAHSPRKLGREANVFDTDLSYGAIIGAIKDKDPRRFLYTIEFFPEEGKYHYDGHRNCAISLTPFESKKYNNLCPTCGKPLTIGVLNRVERLADRKQGQGPNGAIPFKSLVPLEEIIAESLGVTTASKRVGVAYENLIKKLGSEFNVLLTATKQDLIGATLPEIAEGIARVREGRVSITPGYDGVYGKVSIFSKGEQKELSKQGTLI
;
A
#
# COMPACT_ATOMS: atom_id res chain seq x y z
N MET A 1 -1.26 -19.88 -36.30
CA MET A 1 -1.14 -18.41 -36.19
C MET A 1 -0.11 -17.98 -37.22
N ASP A 2 -0.26 -16.83 -37.86
CA ASP A 2 0.59 -16.37 -38.95
C ASP A 2 1.11 -14.95 -38.68
N LEU A 3 2.15 -14.53 -39.40
CA LEU A 3 2.82 -13.25 -39.20
C LEU A 3 1.89 -12.06 -39.48
N GLU A 4 1.04 -12.17 -40.50
CA GLU A 4 0.08 -11.14 -40.89
C GLU A 4 -0.98 -10.90 -39.81
N SER A 5 -1.48 -11.97 -39.18
CA SER A 5 -2.39 -11.89 -38.04
C SER A 5 -1.66 -11.37 -36.78
N LEU A 6 -0.41 -11.76 -36.55
CA LEU A 6 0.43 -11.23 -35.47
C LEU A 6 0.66 -9.71 -35.61
N ASP A 7 1.04 -9.24 -36.79
CA ASP A 7 1.20 -7.80 -37.07
C ASP A 7 -0.12 -7.04 -36.90
N LYS A 8 -1.21 -7.52 -37.52
CA LYS A 8 -2.52 -6.88 -37.43
C LYS A 8 -2.95 -6.72 -35.97
N TRP A 9 -2.75 -7.75 -35.15
CA TRP A 9 -3.06 -7.66 -33.72
C TRP A 9 -2.02 -6.87 -32.92
N ALA A 10 -0.75 -6.82 -33.31
CA ALA A 10 0.25 -5.92 -32.72
C ALA A 10 -0.20 -4.45 -32.87
N ARG A 11 -0.61 -4.04 -34.07
CA ARG A 11 -1.13 -2.69 -34.37
C ARG A 11 -2.41 -2.40 -33.58
N VAL A 12 -3.39 -3.31 -33.60
CA VAL A 12 -4.63 -3.19 -32.80
C VAL A 12 -4.33 -3.05 -31.30
N LYS A 13 -3.32 -3.76 -30.78
CA LYS A 13 -2.90 -3.64 -29.38
C LYS A 13 -2.08 -2.39 -29.10
N GLY A 14 -1.37 -1.83 -30.08
CA GLY A 14 -0.42 -0.73 -29.91
C GLY A 14 1.00 -1.19 -29.58
N ILE A 15 1.33 -2.45 -29.88
CA ILE A 15 2.64 -3.06 -29.68
C ILE A 15 3.57 -2.63 -30.83
N LYS A 16 4.65 -1.89 -30.52
CA LYS A 16 5.65 -1.49 -31.51
C LYS A 16 6.63 -2.61 -31.88
N VAL A 17 7.04 -3.41 -30.88
CA VAL A 17 7.98 -4.54 -31.05
C VAL A 17 7.35 -5.79 -30.45
N LEU A 18 7.25 -6.86 -31.24
CA LEU A 18 6.60 -8.12 -30.90
C LEU A 18 7.57 -9.30 -31.08
N GLY A 19 7.61 -10.21 -30.11
CA GLY A 19 8.33 -11.48 -30.26
C GLY A 19 7.69 -12.36 -31.34
N THR A 20 8.49 -13.00 -32.20
CA THR A 20 8.00 -13.86 -33.29
C THR A 20 7.18 -15.08 -32.87
N GLY A 21 7.21 -15.46 -31.59
CA GLY A 21 6.90 -16.83 -31.19
C GLY A 21 7.95 -17.82 -31.71
N ASP A 22 7.87 -19.07 -31.23
CA ASP A 22 8.93 -20.09 -31.31
C ASP A 22 9.63 -20.21 -32.67
N PHE A 23 10.80 -19.57 -32.78
CA PHE A 23 11.63 -19.67 -33.96
C PHE A 23 12.26 -21.05 -34.18
N THR A 24 12.13 -22.01 -33.25
CA THR A 24 12.76 -23.33 -33.38
C THR A 24 11.97 -24.28 -34.27
N HIS A 25 10.65 -24.10 -34.34
CA HIS A 25 9.79 -24.92 -35.19
C HIS A 25 10.17 -24.77 -36.68
N PRO A 26 10.60 -25.83 -37.39
CA PRO A 26 11.20 -25.70 -38.73
C PRO A 26 10.29 -25.06 -39.79
N GLU A 27 8.97 -25.28 -39.69
CA GLU A 27 7.99 -24.66 -40.61
C GLU A 27 7.76 -23.19 -40.28
N TRP A 28 7.82 -22.83 -38.98
CA TRP A 28 7.72 -21.43 -38.57
C TRP A 28 8.98 -20.66 -38.97
N LEU A 29 10.17 -21.21 -38.73
CA LEU A 29 11.43 -20.63 -39.22
C LEU A 29 11.40 -20.40 -40.73
N ARG A 30 10.87 -21.35 -41.52
CA ARG A 30 10.70 -21.15 -42.96
C ARG A 30 9.79 -19.95 -43.23
N ASN A 31 8.63 -19.86 -42.57
CA ASN A 31 7.72 -18.71 -42.66
C ASN A 31 8.41 -17.38 -42.28
N LEU A 32 9.23 -17.37 -41.22
CA LEU A 32 10.02 -16.21 -40.82
C LEU A 32 11.01 -15.79 -41.93
N LYS A 33 11.78 -16.72 -42.52
CA LYS A 33 12.73 -16.43 -43.61
C LYS A 33 12.02 -15.97 -44.89
N ASP A 34 10.90 -16.60 -45.22
CA ASP A 34 10.14 -16.33 -46.44
C ASP A 34 9.43 -14.99 -46.38
N LYS A 35 8.89 -14.59 -45.21
CA LYS A 35 8.08 -13.38 -45.06
C LYS A 35 8.75 -12.18 -44.38
N LEU A 36 9.82 -12.36 -43.58
CA LEU A 36 10.46 -11.24 -42.88
C LEU A 36 11.70 -10.68 -43.60
N VAL A 37 11.91 -9.37 -43.44
CA VAL A 37 13.11 -8.63 -43.87
C VAL A 37 13.63 -7.78 -42.71
N SER A 38 14.95 -7.70 -42.54
CA SER A 38 15.56 -6.82 -41.52
C SER A 38 15.39 -5.36 -41.94
N VAL A 39 15.14 -4.47 -40.97
CA VAL A 39 15.04 -3.02 -41.24
C VAL A 39 15.98 -2.26 -40.33
N GLU A 40 15.78 -2.34 -39.02
CA GLU A 40 16.72 -1.85 -38.02
C GLU A 40 17.62 -2.99 -37.52
N GLN A 41 18.70 -2.67 -36.80
CA GLN A 41 19.68 -3.66 -36.36
C GLN A 41 19.04 -4.72 -35.44
N GLY A 42 18.94 -5.95 -35.96
CA GLY A 42 18.34 -7.11 -35.30
C GLY A 42 16.82 -7.09 -35.16
N LEU A 43 16.13 -6.17 -35.85
CA LEU A 43 14.67 -6.11 -35.93
C LEU A 43 14.18 -6.28 -37.36
N PHE A 44 12.98 -6.85 -37.50
CA PHE A 44 12.41 -7.31 -38.76
C PHE A 44 11.01 -6.73 -39.00
N LYS A 45 10.60 -6.59 -40.27
CA LYS A 45 9.19 -6.38 -40.66
C LYS A 45 8.77 -7.39 -41.73
N ILE A 46 7.47 -7.45 -42.04
CA ILE A 46 6.94 -8.26 -43.14
C ILE A 46 7.33 -7.62 -44.48
N LYS A 47 7.80 -8.44 -45.44
CA LYS A 47 8.14 -8.02 -46.80
C LYS A 47 6.91 -7.39 -47.47
N ASN A 48 7.14 -6.31 -48.22
CA ASN A 48 6.10 -5.58 -48.97
C ASN A 48 4.92 -5.07 -48.11
N SER A 49 5.14 -4.87 -46.81
CA SER A 49 4.19 -4.23 -45.89
C SER A 49 4.73 -2.86 -45.45
N ASP A 50 3.86 -1.86 -45.38
CA ASP A 50 4.15 -0.51 -44.89
C ASP A 50 3.98 -0.39 -43.36
N ASP A 51 3.80 -1.52 -42.67
CA ASP A 51 3.39 -1.52 -41.27
C ASP A 51 4.52 -1.12 -40.31
N SER A 52 4.12 -0.42 -39.24
CA SER A 52 5.02 0.13 -38.23
C SER A 52 5.53 -0.89 -37.21
N THR A 53 4.97 -2.10 -37.17
CA THR A 53 5.38 -3.16 -36.24
C THR A 53 6.79 -3.64 -36.56
N ARG A 54 7.53 -4.03 -35.52
CA ARG A 54 8.76 -4.80 -35.66
C ARG A 54 8.67 -6.14 -34.94
N PHE A 55 9.29 -7.14 -35.55
CA PHE A 55 9.47 -8.46 -34.99
C PHE A 55 10.88 -8.60 -34.42
N ILE A 56 10.97 -9.10 -33.19
CA ILE A 56 12.21 -9.54 -32.55
C ILE A 56 12.19 -11.08 -32.47
N LEU A 57 13.29 -11.73 -32.83
CA LEU A 57 13.35 -13.19 -32.89
C LEU A 57 13.37 -13.77 -31.47
N THR A 58 12.30 -14.48 -31.10
CA THR A 58 12.11 -15.08 -29.77
C THR A 58 11.73 -16.55 -29.86
N SER A 59 12.21 -17.38 -28.94
CA SER A 59 11.67 -18.72 -28.67
C SER A 59 11.50 -18.91 -27.16
N GLU A 60 10.52 -19.71 -26.74
CA GLU A 60 10.43 -20.21 -25.37
C GLU A 60 10.68 -21.72 -25.40
N ILE A 61 11.70 -22.16 -24.66
CA ILE A 61 12.18 -23.55 -24.70
C ILE A 61 11.90 -24.21 -23.34
N SER A 62 11.25 -25.37 -23.34
CA SER A 62 10.91 -26.12 -22.13
C SER A 62 12.00 -27.15 -21.82
N CYS A 63 12.94 -26.78 -20.96
CA CYS A 63 13.98 -27.65 -20.42
C CYS A 63 13.38 -28.61 -19.38
N ILE A 64 13.31 -29.91 -19.69
CA ILE A 64 12.85 -30.97 -18.79
C ILE A 64 13.96 -32.02 -18.63
N TYR A 65 14.56 -32.09 -17.44
CA TYR A 65 15.79 -32.85 -17.22
C TYR A 65 15.96 -33.26 -15.76
N SER A 66 16.74 -34.30 -15.48
CA SER A 66 17.08 -34.71 -14.10
C SER A 66 18.40 -34.07 -13.68
N LYS A 67 18.39 -33.26 -12.62
CA LYS A 67 19.61 -32.62 -12.06
C LYS A 67 19.85 -33.12 -10.64
N ASN A 68 21.07 -33.56 -10.36
CA ASN A 68 21.53 -33.85 -9.00
C ASN A 68 21.39 -32.60 -8.12
N LEU A 69 21.08 -32.80 -6.84
CA LEU A 69 20.96 -31.71 -5.89
C LEU A 69 22.35 -31.30 -5.34
N PRO A 70 22.55 -30.03 -4.94
CA PRO A 70 23.80 -29.61 -4.29
C PRO A 70 24.10 -30.40 -3.02
N ALA A 71 25.39 -30.45 -2.64
CA ALA A 71 25.87 -31.14 -1.45
C ALA A 71 25.04 -30.78 -0.20
N GLY A 72 24.65 -31.81 0.57
CA GLY A 72 23.72 -31.68 1.70
C GLY A 72 22.25 -32.01 1.37
N ARG A 73 21.92 -32.36 0.12
CA ARG A 73 20.61 -32.97 -0.24
C ARG A 73 20.83 -34.21 -1.09
N GLN A 74 20.40 -35.38 -0.62
CA GLN A 74 20.50 -36.63 -1.38
C GLN A 74 19.42 -36.74 -2.47
N GLY A 75 19.75 -37.41 -3.57
CA GLY A 75 18.84 -37.75 -4.66
C GLY A 75 18.97 -36.87 -5.92
N ASN A 76 18.51 -37.41 -7.03
CA ASN A 76 18.40 -36.73 -8.32
C ASN A 76 16.95 -36.25 -8.51
N LYS A 77 16.73 -35.03 -9.02
CA LYS A 77 15.39 -34.43 -9.13
C LYS A 77 15.08 -33.96 -10.55
N VAL A 78 13.92 -34.35 -11.06
CA VAL A 78 13.36 -33.81 -12.31
C VAL A 78 13.06 -32.32 -12.17
N ARG A 79 13.68 -31.54 -13.05
CA ARG A 79 13.53 -30.11 -13.27
C ARG A 79 12.69 -29.89 -14.51
N LYS A 80 11.96 -28.77 -14.52
CA LYS A 80 11.07 -28.32 -15.60
C LYS A 80 11.07 -26.81 -15.55
N ILE A 81 11.70 -26.18 -16.53
CA ILE A 81 11.89 -24.73 -16.61
C ILE A 81 11.70 -24.28 -18.05
N HIS A 82 10.94 -23.21 -18.23
CA HIS A 82 10.83 -22.52 -19.49
C HIS A 82 11.87 -21.41 -19.57
N VAL A 83 12.51 -21.26 -20.74
CA VAL A 83 13.58 -20.28 -20.98
C VAL A 83 13.25 -19.52 -22.27
N LEU A 84 13.05 -18.22 -22.16
CA LEU A 84 12.99 -17.32 -23.30
C LEU A 84 14.41 -17.10 -23.84
N VAL A 85 14.56 -17.29 -25.14
CA VAL A 85 15.77 -16.97 -25.90
C VAL A 85 15.43 -15.89 -26.92
N PHE A 86 16.13 -14.77 -26.86
CA PHE A 86 16.11 -13.72 -27.86
C PHE A 86 17.36 -13.85 -28.73
N ALA A 87 17.22 -13.71 -30.05
CA ALA A 87 18.32 -13.82 -31.01
C ALA A 87 18.43 -12.57 -31.91
N PRO A 88 19.65 -12.13 -32.27
CA PRO A 88 19.86 -10.91 -33.07
C PRO A 88 19.63 -11.10 -34.58
N SER A 89 19.63 -12.34 -35.10
CA SER A 89 19.48 -12.58 -36.54
C SER A 89 18.99 -13.98 -36.88
N LEU A 90 18.40 -14.13 -38.07
CA LEU A 90 17.97 -15.43 -38.61
C LEU A 90 19.16 -16.40 -38.76
N ALA A 91 20.35 -15.92 -39.12
CA ALA A 91 21.55 -16.75 -39.21
C ALA A 91 22.04 -17.27 -37.84
N VAL A 92 21.76 -16.56 -36.73
CA VAL A 92 21.99 -17.06 -35.37
C VAL A 92 20.91 -18.09 -35.00
N VAL A 93 19.64 -17.82 -35.31
CA VAL A 93 18.53 -18.77 -35.13
C VAL A 93 18.79 -20.09 -35.86
N GLU A 94 19.25 -20.06 -37.11
CA GLU A 94 19.54 -21.27 -37.89
C GLU A 94 20.64 -22.12 -37.23
N LYS A 95 21.68 -21.50 -36.67
CA LYS A 95 22.73 -22.20 -35.91
C LYS A 95 22.19 -22.78 -34.59
N ILE A 96 21.33 -22.04 -33.87
CA ILE A 96 20.68 -22.52 -32.64
C ILE A 96 19.80 -23.75 -32.96
N ASN A 97 18.92 -23.63 -33.95
CA ASN A 97 18.00 -24.70 -34.35
C ASN A 97 18.75 -25.93 -34.85
N ALA A 98 19.78 -25.75 -35.68
CA ALA A 98 20.65 -26.84 -36.12
C ALA A 98 21.26 -27.57 -34.92
N ARG A 99 21.73 -26.85 -33.88
CA ARG A 99 22.35 -27.52 -32.72
C ARG A 99 21.36 -28.14 -31.74
N LEU A 100 20.20 -27.53 -31.51
CA LEU A 100 19.13 -28.09 -30.68
C LEU A 100 18.42 -29.28 -31.35
N GLY A 101 18.35 -29.33 -32.69
CA GLY A 101 17.77 -30.43 -33.44
C GLY A 101 18.51 -31.77 -33.31
N PHE A 102 19.79 -31.75 -32.89
CA PHE A 102 20.53 -32.97 -32.50
C PHE A 102 20.21 -33.46 -31.07
N ILE A 103 19.48 -32.67 -30.27
CA ILE A 103 19.23 -32.93 -28.84
C ILE A 103 17.78 -33.36 -28.60
N GLY A 104 16.82 -32.86 -29.38
CA GLY A 104 15.42 -33.21 -29.25
C GLY A 104 14.54 -32.73 -30.39
N ASN A 105 13.26 -33.10 -30.35
CA ASN A 105 12.31 -32.81 -31.43
C ASN A 105 11.84 -31.34 -31.38
N LEU A 106 12.18 -30.57 -32.42
CA LEU A 106 11.73 -29.19 -32.60
C LEU A 106 10.40 -29.08 -33.38
N LYS A 107 9.79 -30.21 -33.80
CA LYS A 107 8.59 -30.23 -34.67
C LYS A 107 7.27 -30.52 -33.93
N SER A 108 7.30 -30.82 -32.63
CA SER A 108 6.16 -31.42 -31.93
C SER A 108 5.18 -30.44 -31.26
N ASP A 109 5.61 -29.21 -30.98
CA ASP A 109 4.81 -28.17 -30.32
C ASP A 109 5.42 -26.79 -30.65
N GLY A 110 4.66 -25.70 -30.50
CA GLY A 110 5.14 -24.31 -30.65
C GLY A 110 5.91 -23.78 -29.43
N ARG A 111 6.54 -24.69 -28.68
CA ARG A 111 7.38 -24.50 -27.49
C ARG A 111 8.17 -25.82 -27.32
N PRO A 112 9.39 -25.97 -27.87
CA PRO A 112 10.10 -27.24 -27.89
C PRO A 112 10.36 -27.76 -26.47
N ILE A 113 10.05 -29.05 -26.25
CA ILE A 113 10.32 -29.74 -24.99
C ILE A 113 11.60 -30.55 -25.16
N LEU A 114 12.67 -30.12 -24.50
CA LEU A 114 14.01 -30.70 -24.65
C LEU A 114 14.47 -31.39 -23.35
N GLY A 115 15.13 -32.54 -23.52
CA GLY A 115 15.79 -33.32 -22.45
C GLY A 115 17.06 -32.66 -21.88
N LEU A 116 17.10 -31.33 -21.87
CA LEU A 116 18.32 -30.51 -21.82
C LEU A 116 18.34 -29.64 -20.55
N ASP A 117 19.50 -29.57 -19.88
CA ASP A 117 19.72 -28.66 -18.75
C ASP A 117 19.64 -27.20 -19.21
N ALA A 118 18.96 -26.35 -18.43
CA ALA A 118 18.91 -24.90 -18.71
C ALA A 118 20.31 -24.27 -18.77
N LYS A 119 21.28 -24.80 -18.01
CA LYS A 119 22.71 -24.44 -18.10
C LYS A 119 23.32 -24.76 -19.47
N GLU A 120 23.09 -25.97 -19.99
CA GLU A 120 23.63 -26.40 -21.28
C GLU A 120 22.91 -25.74 -22.47
N LEU A 121 21.60 -25.46 -22.35
CA LEU A 121 20.89 -24.57 -23.29
C LEU A 121 21.56 -23.19 -23.35
N ALA A 122 21.84 -22.58 -22.19
CA ALA A 122 22.46 -21.26 -22.13
C ALA A 122 23.87 -21.25 -22.76
N LYS A 123 24.67 -22.28 -22.48
CA LYS A 123 25.98 -22.52 -23.09
C LYS A 123 25.92 -22.68 -24.61
N ILE A 124 24.96 -23.44 -25.15
CA ILE A 124 24.78 -23.60 -26.60
C ILE A 124 24.40 -22.27 -27.25
N VAL A 125 23.39 -21.58 -26.71
CA VAL A 125 22.89 -20.32 -27.27
C VAL A 125 23.94 -19.21 -27.21
N LEU A 126 24.58 -19.00 -26.06
CA LEU A 126 25.60 -17.97 -25.89
C LEU A 126 26.91 -18.32 -26.62
N GLY A 127 27.25 -19.60 -26.76
CA GLY A 127 28.39 -20.05 -27.57
C GLY A 127 28.19 -19.85 -29.08
N ILE A 128 26.95 -19.70 -29.55
CA ILE A 128 26.62 -19.35 -30.94
C ILE A 128 26.59 -17.83 -31.15
N SER A 129 26.13 -17.05 -30.17
CA SER A 129 26.26 -15.59 -30.12
C SER A 129 26.06 -15.05 -28.70
N HIS A 130 27.01 -14.22 -28.23
CA HIS A 130 26.92 -13.52 -26.94
C HIS A 130 25.87 -12.39 -26.93
N ASP A 131 25.39 -11.96 -28.10
CA ASP A 131 24.35 -10.92 -28.23
C ASP A 131 22.95 -11.46 -27.91
N CYS A 132 22.76 -12.77 -27.92
CA CYS A 132 21.55 -13.42 -27.42
C CYS A 132 21.22 -12.94 -25.99
N LEU A 133 19.93 -12.90 -25.67
CA LEU A 133 19.46 -12.72 -24.29
C LEU A 133 18.71 -13.97 -23.85
N ILE A 134 18.99 -14.40 -22.62
CA ILE A 134 18.39 -15.58 -21.99
C ILE A 134 17.66 -15.14 -20.73
N VAL A 135 16.37 -15.44 -20.68
CA VAL A 135 15.49 -15.05 -19.57
C VAL A 135 14.68 -16.28 -19.12
N PRO A 136 14.76 -16.69 -17.85
CA PRO A 136 13.86 -17.71 -17.31
C PRO A 136 12.41 -17.22 -17.39
N ALA A 137 11.56 -17.97 -18.11
CA ALA A 137 10.17 -17.59 -18.32
C ALA A 137 9.37 -17.86 -17.05
N HIS A 138 8.67 -16.83 -16.60
CA HIS A 138 8.00 -16.74 -15.30
C HIS A 138 8.93 -16.89 -14.09
N ALA A 139 8.63 -16.19 -13.00
CA ALA A 139 9.38 -16.33 -11.75
C ALA A 139 8.87 -17.52 -10.93
N TRP A 140 7.55 -17.63 -10.75
CA TRP A 140 6.97 -18.42 -9.64
C TRP A 140 5.98 -19.55 -10.02
N THR A 141 5.62 -19.73 -11.29
CA THR A 141 4.61 -20.72 -11.71
C THR A 141 5.01 -22.16 -11.31
N PRO A 142 4.14 -22.95 -10.63
CA PRO A 142 4.63 -24.04 -9.78
C PRO A 142 5.42 -25.17 -10.46
N TRP A 143 5.19 -25.42 -11.76
CA TRP A 143 5.78 -26.54 -12.52
C TRP A 143 6.79 -26.14 -13.59
N PHE A 144 6.90 -24.87 -13.97
CA PHE A 144 7.67 -24.47 -15.17
C PHE A 144 8.50 -23.19 -15.00
N SER A 145 8.44 -22.51 -13.86
CA SER A 145 9.33 -21.38 -13.58
C SER A 145 10.63 -21.79 -12.88
N ILE A 146 11.64 -20.92 -12.99
CA ILE A 146 12.92 -21.06 -12.29
C ILE A 146 12.77 -21.26 -10.78
N PHE A 147 11.89 -20.51 -10.12
CA PHE A 147 11.61 -20.67 -8.70
C PHE A 147 10.37 -21.52 -8.41
N GLY A 148 9.88 -22.35 -9.35
CA GLY A 148 8.64 -23.12 -9.22
C GLY A 148 8.54 -23.93 -7.91
N SER A 149 7.33 -24.07 -7.36
CA SER A 149 7.10 -24.71 -6.06
C SER A 149 7.35 -26.23 -6.08
N LYS A 150 7.07 -26.87 -7.23
CA LYS A 150 7.23 -28.31 -7.50
C LYS A 150 8.58 -28.60 -8.17
N SER A 151 8.87 -28.03 -9.34
CA SER A 151 10.05 -28.34 -10.16
C SER A 151 11.29 -27.48 -9.85
N GLY A 152 11.10 -26.16 -9.75
CA GLY A 152 12.15 -25.15 -9.77
C GLY A 152 13.19 -25.19 -8.63
N PHE A 153 14.23 -24.39 -8.82
CA PHE A 153 15.38 -24.16 -7.95
C PHE A 153 15.09 -23.13 -6.86
N ASN A 154 16.08 -22.86 -6.01
CA ASN A 154 16.01 -21.86 -4.94
C ASN A 154 16.80 -20.59 -5.28
N THR A 155 17.76 -20.67 -6.20
CA THR A 155 18.59 -19.55 -6.65
C THR A 155 18.82 -19.65 -8.18
N ILE A 156 19.43 -18.63 -8.80
CA ILE A 156 19.72 -18.65 -10.24
C ILE A 156 20.96 -19.53 -10.52
N GLU A 157 21.89 -19.56 -9.58
CA GLU A 157 23.13 -20.33 -9.59
C GLU A 157 22.86 -21.83 -9.45
N GLU A 158 21.89 -22.26 -8.63
CA GLU A 158 21.39 -23.66 -8.60
C GLU A 158 20.90 -24.13 -9.99
N CYS A 159 20.47 -23.21 -10.86
CA CYS A 159 19.89 -23.49 -12.17
C CYS A 159 20.93 -23.44 -13.31
N PHE A 160 21.62 -22.31 -13.46
CA PHE A 160 22.51 -21.99 -14.59
C PHE A 160 24.01 -22.08 -14.27
N GLU A 161 24.39 -22.41 -13.03
CA GLU A 161 25.79 -22.59 -12.60
C GLU A 161 26.69 -21.42 -13.04
N GLU A 162 27.79 -21.67 -13.75
CA GLU A 162 28.73 -20.64 -14.20
C GLU A 162 28.14 -19.66 -15.25
N TYR A 163 27.04 -20.03 -15.90
CA TYR A 163 26.29 -19.18 -16.84
C TYR A 163 25.25 -18.27 -16.17
N SER A 164 25.02 -18.41 -14.86
CA SER A 164 24.14 -17.51 -14.09
C SER A 164 24.50 -16.02 -14.24
N ARG A 165 25.79 -15.71 -14.46
CA ARG A 165 26.30 -14.35 -14.72
C ARG A 165 25.74 -13.68 -15.99
N TYR A 166 25.13 -14.46 -16.89
CA TYR A 166 24.54 -13.99 -18.15
C TYR A 166 22.99 -13.97 -18.11
N ILE A 167 22.39 -14.22 -16.95
CA ILE A 167 20.93 -14.16 -16.74
C ILE A 167 20.56 -12.78 -16.20
N TYR A 168 19.91 -11.97 -17.04
CA TYR A 168 19.67 -10.56 -16.72
C TYR A 168 18.21 -10.19 -16.35
N ALA A 169 17.17 -11.04 -16.52
CA ALA A 169 15.76 -10.64 -16.20
C ALA A 169 14.74 -11.71 -15.67
N ILE A 170 13.69 -11.30 -14.88
CA ILE A 170 12.59 -12.06 -14.17
C ILE A 170 11.21 -11.23 -14.04
N GLU A 171 10.21 -11.42 -13.11
CA GLU A 171 8.73 -11.02 -13.08
C GLU A 171 8.22 -10.23 -11.77
N THR A 172 6.91 -9.92 -11.46
CA THR A 172 6.43 -8.99 -10.33
C THR A 172 5.21 -9.41 -9.36
N GLY A 173 4.39 -8.50 -8.72
CA GLY A 173 3.08 -8.75 -7.96
C GLY A 173 2.72 -8.10 -6.55
N LEU A 174 1.43 -7.73 -6.18
CA LEU A 174 0.85 -6.57 -5.32
C LEU A 174 0.16 -6.73 -3.87
N SER A 175 -0.41 -5.66 -3.15
CA SER A 175 -1.19 -5.63 -1.80
C SER A 175 -1.87 -4.25 -1.28
N CYS A 176 -2.79 -4.14 -0.23
CA CYS A 176 -3.46 -2.84 0.32
C CYS A 176 -4.28 -2.74 1.72
N TYR A 177 -4.85 -1.55 2.17
CA TYR A 177 -5.70 -1.24 3.42
C TYR A 177 -7.14 -0.64 3.19
N ASP A 178 -8.10 -0.59 4.14
CA ASP A 178 -9.48 0.01 3.98
C ASP A 178 -9.69 1.56 4.10
N THR A 179 -10.90 2.06 3.71
CA THR A 179 -11.31 3.50 3.76
C THR A 179 -11.37 4.16 5.14
N GLU A 180 -11.74 3.41 6.18
CA GLU A 180 -11.95 3.98 7.53
C GLU A 180 -10.64 4.07 8.33
N THR A 181 -9.53 3.60 7.75
CA THR A 181 -8.20 3.75 8.33
C THR A 181 -7.65 5.14 8.05
N GLU A 182 -7.26 5.81 9.13
CA GLU A 182 -6.53 7.07 9.15
C GLU A 182 -5.05 6.81 9.40
N VAL A 183 -4.19 7.67 8.87
CA VAL A 183 -2.74 7.70 9.13
C VAL A 183 -2.36 9.02 9.78
N LEU A 184 -1.40 8.99 10.69
CA LEU A 184 -0.86 10.20 11.31
C LEU A 184 0.13 10.86 10.34
N THR A 185 -0.01 12.18 10.17
CA THR A 185 0.92 13.02 9.41
C THR A 185 1.47 14.12 10.31
N GLU A 186 2.50 14.83 9.86
CA GLU A 186 3.07 16.00 10.56
C GLU A 186 1.99 17.08 10.88
N ASN A 187 0.99 17.18 10.01
CA ASN A 187 -0.17 18.06 10.16
C ASN A 187 -1.36 17.41 10.92
N GLY A 188 -1.10 16.32 11.65
CA GLY A 188 -2.10 15.55 12.41
C GLY A 188 -2.71 14.39 11.59
N TRP A 189 -3.79 13.82 12.10
CA TRP A 189 -4.45 12.65 11.52
C TRP A 189 -5.24 12.97 10.24
N LYS A 190 -5.07 12.14 9.21
CA LYS A 190 -5.81 12.18 7.94
C LYS A 190 -6.33 10.78 7.58
N ARG A 191 -7.51 10.68 6.95
CA ARG A 191 -7.89 9.44 6.23
C ARG A 191 -6.89 9.20 5.10
N PHE A 192 -6.59 7.94 4.74
CA PHE A 192 -5.69 7.67 3.62
C PHE A 192 -6.14 8.32 2.29
N SER A 193 -7.46 8.46 2.07
CA SER A 193 -8.05 9.20 0.94
C SER A 193 -7.73 10.70 0.90
N GLN A 194 -7.25 11.28 2.00
CA GLN A 194 -6.88 12.70 2.16
C GLN A 194 -5.36 12.94 2.11
N VAL A 195 -4.56 11.88 1.99
CA VAL A 195 -3.09 11.96 1.94
C VAL A 195 -2.61 12.36 0.55
N THR A 196 -1.63 13.26 0.51
CA THR A 196 -1.01 13.81 -0.71
C THR A 196 0.50 13.61 -0.70
N GLN A 197 1.16 13.73 -1.87
CA GLN A 197 2.63 13.65 -1.98
C GLN A 197 3.38 14.80 -1.27
N ARG A 198 2.65 15.80 -0.74
CA ARG A 198 3.21 16.91 0.07
C ARG A 198 3.23 16.60 1.57
N ASP A 199 2.43 15.63 2.02
CA ASP A 199 2.35 15.26 3.43
C ASP A 199 3.58 14.47 3.88
N LYS A 200 4.07 14.71 5.11
CA LYS A 200 5.00 13.78 5.77
C LYS A 200 4.19 12.82 6.66
N ILE A 201 4.35 11.53 6.43
CA ILE A 201 3.69 10.44 7.15
C ILE A 201 4.49 10.13 8.43
N CYS A 202 3.79 9.88 9.53
CA CYS A 202 4.41 9.38 10.76
C CYS A 202 4.86 7.93 10.55
N THR A 203 6.17 7.72 10.56
CA THR A 203 6.82 6.42 10.39
C THR A 203 7.60 6.02 11.63
N LEU A 204 7.95 4.75 11.73
CA LEU A 204 8.79 4.22 12.81
C LEU A 204 10.05 3.62 12.20
N ASN A 205 11.21 4.06 12.69
CA ASN A 205 12.47 3.39 12.44
C ASN A 205 12.46 2.02 13.13
N SER A 206 12.69 0.94 12.38
CA SER A 206 12.60 -0.42 12.94
C SER A 206 13.79 -0.80 13.82
N ASP A 207 14.91 -0.07 13.70
CA ASP A 207 16.19 -0.42 14.32
C ASP A 207 16.53 0.51 15.49
N SER A 208 16.31 1.83 15.35
CA SER A 208 16.46 2.80 16.47
C SER A 208 15.20 2.98 17.33
N GLU A 209 14.07 2.40 16.92
CA GLU A 209 12.73 2.63 17.49
C GLU A 209 12.21 4.08 17.44
N GLU A 210 12.88 4.97 16.69
CA GLU A 210 12.55 6.39 16.60
C GLU A 210 11.33 6.69 15.72
N ILE A 211 10.60 7.74 16.10
CA ILE A 211 9.43 8.26 15.39
C ILE A 211 9.88 9.35 14.42
N GLU A 212 9.70 9.09 13.13
CA GLU A 212 10.14 9.97 12.03
C GLU A 212 8.93 10.48 11.23
N TYR A 213 9.11 11.58 10.48
CA TYR A 213 8.11 12.11 9.56
C TYR A 213 8.65 12.11 8.12
N GLN A 214 8.32 11.09 7.35
CA GLN A 214 8.86 10.83 6.00
C GLN A 214 7.83 11.15 4.90
N LYS A 215 8.26 11.71 3.77
CA LYS A 215 7.37 11.83 2.58
C LYS A 215 7.01 10.43 2.06
N PRO A 216 5.77 10.21 1.58
CA PRO A 216 5.44 8.98 0.86
C PRO A 216 6.22 8.92 -0.45
N GLN A 217 6.68 7.73 -0.81
CA GLN A 217 7.26 7.44 -2.13
C GLN A 217 6.15 7.24 -3.17
N LYS A 218 5.02 6.67 -2.75
CA LYS A 218 3.87 6.31 -3.60
C LYS A 218 2.60 6.26 -2.75
N ILE A 219 1.46 6.62 -3.33
CA ILE A 219 0.15 6.59 -2.67
C ILE A 219 -0.76 5.71 -3.51
N TYR A 220 -1.29 4.65 -2.90
CA TYR A 220 -2.19 3.71 -3.56
C TYR A 220 -3.63 4.04 -3.21
N ARG A 221 -4.49 3.95 -4.22
CA ARG A 221 -5.94 4.02 -4.10
C ARG A 221 -6.47 3.05 -5.14
N SER A 222 -7.30 2.11 -4.72
CA SER A 222 -7.90 1.09 -5.57
C SER A 222 -9.26 0.70 -4.99
N LYS A 223 -10.11 0.01 -5.74
CA LYS A 223 -11.35 -0.60 -5.21
C LYS A 223 -10.96 -1.99 -4.75
N TYR A 224 -11.48 -2.46 -3.63
CA TYR A 224 -11.29 -3.84 -3.19
C TYR A 224 -12.63 -4.44 -2.85
N ARG A 225 -12.82 -5.67 -3.32
CA ARG A 225 -13.92 -6.52 -2.93
C ARG A 225 -13.43 -7.96 -2.90
N GLY A 226 -13.73 -8.62 -1.78
CA GLY A 226 -13.05 -9.84 -1.35
C GLY A 226 -12.90 -9.87 0.17
N LYS A 227 -12.21 -10.89 0.70
CA LYS A 227 -12.01 -11.05 2.15
C LYS A 227 -10.96 -10.08 2.67
N MET A 228 -11.32 -9.25 3.65
CA MET A 228 -10.36 -8.44 4.42
C MET A 228 -10.20 -9.00 5.83
N TYR A 229 -8.97 -8.91 6.34
CA TYR A 229 -8.63 -9.28 7.70
C TYR A 229 -9.22 -8.26 8.66
N ARG A 230 -10.29 -8.63 9.36
CA ARG A 230 -10.91 -7.81 10.40
C ARG A 230 -10.37 -8.25 11.75
N LEU A 231 -9.64 -7.36 12.42
CA LEU A 231 -9.27 -7.52 13.83
C LEU A 231 -9.88 -6.36 14.64
N LYS A 232 -10.67 -6.69 15.66
CA LYS A 232 -11.37 -5.74 16.52
C LYS A 232 -11.37 -6.21 17.98
N THR A 233 -10.49 -5.62 18.79
CA THR A 233 -10.42 -5.81 20.25
C THR A 233 -10.70 -4.47 20.97
N LYS A 234 -10.66 -4.46 22.31
CA LYS A 234 -10.62 -3.18 23.07
C LYS A 234 -9.36 -2.34 22.82
N ARG A 235 -8.39 -2.84 22.04
CA ARG A 235 -7.02 -2.29 21.89
C ARG A 235 -6.49 -2.23 20.45
N ALA A 236 -7.07 -2.94 19.49
CA ALA A 236 -6.73 -2.88 18.08
C ALA A 236 -8.02 -2.87 17.24
N ASP A 237 -8.06 -2.04 16.20
CA ASP A 237 -9.10 -2.05 15.17
C ASP A 237 -8.39 -1.94 13.82
N LEU A 238 -8.58 -2.94 12.96
CA LEU A 238 -7.92 -3.08 11.66
C LEU A 238 -8.88 -3.69 10.64
N LEU A 239 -8.80 -3.22 9.41
CA LEU A 239 -9.41 -3.85 8.24
C LEU A 239 -8.46 -3.68 7.05
N ILE A 240 -7.82 -4.76 6.63
CA ILE A 240 -6.70 -4.76 5.66
C ILE A 240 -6.78 -5.98 4.72
N THR A 241 -6.13 -5.95 3.55
CA THR A 241 -6.13 -7.13 2.66
C THR A 241 -5.37 -8.31 3.29
N PRO A 242 -5.60 -9.57 2.87
CA PRO A 242 -4.97 -10.73 3.50
C PRO A 242 -3.44 -10.68 3.48
N ASN A 243 -2.90 -10.19 2.38
CA ASN A 243 -1.49 -9.97 2.07
C ASN A 243 -0.93 -8.64 2.61
N HIS A 244 -1.55 -8.02 3.62
CA HIS A 244 -1.10 -6.74 4.17
C HIS A 244 -0.19 -6.90 5.40
N ASN A 245 0.90 -6.13 5.49
CA ASN A 245 1.85 -6.23 6.61
C ASN A 245 1.35 -5.65 7.94
N LEU A 246 1.66 -6.35 9.03
CA LEU A 246 1.47 -5.93 10.42
C LEU A 246 2.81 -5.97 11.18
N LEU A 247 3.11 -4.91 11.95
CA LEU A 247 4.27 -4.90 12.84
C LEU A 247 3.93 -5.60 14.16
N TYR A 248 4.40 -6.84 14.31
CA TYR A 248 4.02 -7.73 15.40
C TYR A 248 5.23 -8.33 16.12
N ALA A 249 5.06 -8.62 17.41
CA ALA A 249 5.91 -9.53 18.17
C ALA A 249 5.08 -10.76 18.60
N PRO A 250 5.67 -11.97 18.69
CA PRO A 250 5.03 -13.11 19.33
C PRO A 250 4.58 -12.79 20.76
N ALA A 251 3.42 -13.27 21.17
CA ALA A 251 2.96 -13.18 22.56
C ALA A 251 3.60 -14.30 23.40
N ASP A 252 4.89 -14.13 23.68
CA ASP A 252 5.70 -14.92 24.60
C ASP A 252 5.71 -14.20 25.96
N PHE A 253 5.35 -14.90 27.04
CA PHE A 253 5.24 -14.32 28.39
C PHE A 253 6.55 -14.39 29.18
N HIS A 254 7.52 -15.18 28.72
CA HIS A 254 8.82 -15.38 29.38
C HIS A 254 9.90 -14.53 28.71
N THR A 255 9.92 -14.44 27.37
CA THR A 255 10.92 -13.67 26.62
C THR A 255 10.29 -12.63 25.70
N ARG A 256 10.71 -11.36 25.81
CA ARG A 256 10.20 -10.28 24.95
C ARG A 256 10.95 -10.26 23.61
N ARG A 257 10.42 -10.97 22.62
CA ARG A 257 11.00 -11.04 21.27
C ARG A 257 10.83 -9.73 20.49
N PRO A 258 11.75 -9.38 19.58
CA PRO A 258 11.69 -8.14 18.79
C PRO A 258 10.49 -8.12 17.83
N TYR A 259 10.05 -6.91 17.49
CA TYR A 259 8.99 -6.70 16.50
C TYR A 259 9.48 -7.01 15.08
N ARG A 260 8.57 -7.52 14.23
CA ARG A 260 8.82 -7.79 12.81
C ARG A 260 7.55 -7.61 11.99
N LEU A 261 7.70 -7.17 10.74
CA LEU A 261 6.61 -7.20 9.77
C LEU A 261 6.24 -8.66 9.45
N LYS A 262 4.94 -8.94 9.42
CA LYS A 262 4.37 -10.16 8.84
C LYS A 262 2.95 -9.91 8.31
N GLU A 263 2.57 -10.63 7.26
CA GLU A 263 1.26 -10.50 6.62
C GLU A 263 0.08 -10.83 7.55
N ALA A 264 -1.06 -10.17 7.32
CA ALA A 264 -2.25 -10.22 8.16
C ALA A 264 -2.86 -11.63 8.25
N ARG A 265 -3.01 -12.29 7.09
CA ARG A 265 -3.41 -13.70 7.00
C ARG A 265 -2.53 -14.60 7.85
N ASP A 266 -1.22 -14.39 7.79
CA ASP A 266 -0.20 -15.17 8.49
C ASP A 266 -0.26 -15.06 10.02
N LEU A 267 -1.01 -14.08 10.53
CA LEU A 267 -1.27 -13.87 11.95
C LEU A 267 -2.68 -14.32 12.37
N PHE A 268 -3.56 -14.73 11.44
CA PHE A 268 -4.95 -15.11 11.74
C PHE A 268 -5.04 -16.30 12.71
N GLY A 269 -5.62 -16.07 13.88
CA GLY A 269 -5.75 -17.06 14.95
C GLY A 269 -4.47 -17.29 15.77
N LYS A 270 -3.46 -16.41 15.66
CA LYS A 270 -2.21 -16.47 16.47
C LYS A 270 -2.17 -15.43 17.59
N SER A 271 -1.59 -15.82 18.71
CA SER A 271 -1.26 -14.92 19.82
C SER A 271 -0.14 -13.94 19.43
N LYS A 272 -0.38 -12.64 19.61
CA LYS A 272 0.47 -11.56 19.05
C LYS A 272 0.38 -10.26 19.85
N ILE A 273 1.47 -9.51 19.88
CA ILE A 273 1.54 -8.14 20.41
C ILE A 273 1.74 -7.21 19.22
N LEU A 274 0.90 -6.18 19.08
CA LEU A 274 1.03 -5.15 18.04
C LEU A 274 1.64 -3.89 18.64
N ARG A 275 2.65 -3.31 17.97
CA ARG A 275 3.39 -2.16 18.48
C ARG A 275 2.52 -0.89 18.50
N LYS A 276 2.70 -0.05 19.53
CA LYS A 276 1.86 1.14 19.76
C LYS A 276 2.61 2.40 20.19
N ASP A 277 3.89 2.22 20.52
CA ASP A 277 4.84 3.12 21.14
C ASP A 277 6.09 3.27 20.25
N GLY A 278 6.89 4.30 20.50
CA GLY A 278 8.16 4.59 19.83
C GLY A 278 8.93 5.65 20.62
N ILE A 279 10.14 5.99 20.16
CA ILE A 279 10.98 7.01 20.77
C ILE A 279 10.78 8.34 20.03
N TRP A 280 10.36 9.38 20.75
CA TRP A 280 10.31 10.75 20.24
C TRP A 280 11.41 11.57 20.90
N LYS A 281 12.28 12.20 20.09
CA LYS A 281 13.30 13.13 20.58
C LYS A 281 12.65 14.48 20.93
N GLY A 282 12.13 15.17 19.91
CA GLY A 282 11.47 16.47 20.05
C GLY A 282 12.40 17.60 20.50
N GLU A 283 11.82 18.77 20.72
CA GLU A 283 12.55 19.99 21.12
C GLU A 283 12.51 20.21 22.64
N THR A 284 13.64 20.57 23.25
CA THR A 284 13.73 20.93 24.68
C THR A 284 14.15 22.40 24.88
N PRO A 285 13.33 23.39 24.50
CA PRO A 285 13.61 24.79 24.73
C PRO A 285 13.49 25.13 26.23
N GLN A 286 14.44 25.90 26.78
CA GLN A 286 14.39 26.33 28.18
C GLN A 286 13.25 27.31 28.50
N TYR A 287 12.81 28.09 27.50
CA TYR A 287 11.83 29.16 27.64
C TYR A 287 10.76 29.08 26.55
N PHE A 288 9.50 29.32 26.93
CA PHE A 288 8.47 29.73 26.00
C PHE A 288 8.52 31.24 25.77
N THR A 289 8.33 31.69 24.53
CA THR A 289 8.26 33.12 24.19
C THR A 289 6.84 33.50 23.80
N LEU A 290 6.15 34.26 24.67
CA LEU A 290 4.86 34.87 24.36
C LEU A 290 5.08 35.98 23.31
N PRO A 291 4.50 35.88 22.09
CA PRO A 291 4.78 36.83 21.01
C PRO A 291 4.41 38.27 21.36
N GLY A 292 5.14 39.22 20.78
CA GLY A 292 4.77 40.64 20.82
C GLY A 292 3.47 40.90 20.06
N VAL A 293 2.77 41.99 20.38
CA VAL A 293 1.49 42.34 19.75
C VAL A 293 1.35 43.85 19.54
N LYS A 294 0.94 44.25 18.32
CA LYS A 294 0.47 45.61 18.02
C LYS A 294 -1.00 45.72 18.42
N ILE A 295 -1.31 46.69 19.27
CA ILE A 295 -2.65 46.95 19.81
C ILE A 295 -3.14 48.26 19.20
N SER A 296 -4.22 48.21 18.41
CA SER A 296 -4.87 49.41 17.90
C SER A 296 -5.34 50.29 19.06
N HIS A 297 -5.01 51.58 19.01
CA HIS A 297 -5.25 52.53 20.09
C HIS A 297 -5.63 53.88 19.49
N GLY A 298 -6.77 54.42 19.88
CA GLY A 298 -7.34 55.61 19.27
C GLY A 298 -8.63 56.07 19.93
N SER A 299 -9.14 57.18 19.43
CA SER A 299 -10.48 57.71 19.70
C SER A 299 -11.19 58.00 18.36
N ARG A 300 -12.36 58.63 18.36
CA ARG A 300 -12.97 59.10 17.09
C ARG A 300 -12.16 60.20 16.37
N PHE A 301 -11.12 60.74 17.03
CA PHE A 301 -10.31 61.86 16.53
C PHE A 301 -8.85 61.49 16.19
N TYR A 302 -8.38 60.30 16.54
CA TYR A 302 -7.03 59.83 16.19
C TYR A 302 -6.92 58.31 16.23
N SER A 303 -6.03 57.74 15.40
CA SER A 303 -5.75 56.29 15.37
C SER A 303 -4.25 56.02 15.31
N GLY A 304 -3.76 55.11 16.15
CA GLY A 304 -2.38 54.63 16.15
C GLY A 304 -2.26 53.24 16.77
N PHE A 305 -1.03 52.82 17.09
CA PHE A 305 -0.75 51.49 17.63
C PHE A 305 0.19 51.55 18.85
N ARG A 306 -0.18 50.86 19.94
CA ARG A 306 0.73 50.55 21.06
C ARG A 306 1.31 49.16 20.87
N THR A 307 2.63 48.99 20.89
CA THR A 307 3.28 47.68 20.76
C THR A 307 3.65 47.12 22.13
N LYS A 308 3.22 45.89 22.45
CA LYS A 308 3.82 45.11 23.54
C LYS A 308 4.93 44.22 22.98
N ILE A 309 6.12 44.29 23.57
CA ILE A 309 7.25 43.42 23.25
C ILE A 309 7.00 41.96 23.68
N ALA A 310 7.74 41.02 23.10
CA ALA A 310 7.65 39.61 23.47
C ALA A 310 8.10 39.37 24.93
N LYS A 311 7.50 38.40 25.62
CA LYS A 311 7.88 37.99 26.98
C LYS A 311 8.42 36.56 26.98
N LYS A 312 9.47 36.28 27.74
CA LYS A 312 9.96 34.91 27.99
C LYS A 312 9.44 34.40 29.33
N PHE A 313 8.99 33.14 29.35
CA PHE A 313 8.62 32.41 30.57
C PHE A 313 9.37 31.07 30.60
N PRO A 314 9.85 30.58 31.75
CA PRO A 314 10.44 29.24 31.84
C PRO A 314 9.46 28.18 31.33
N ILE A 315 9.97 27.19 30.59
CA ILE A 315 9.12 26.28 29.81
C ILE A 315 8.19 25.42 30.68
N GLU A 316 8.65 24.92 31.84
CA GLU A 316 7.80 24.05 32.65
C GLU A 316 6.63 24.79 33.31
N PRO A 317 6.82 25.92 34.05
CA PRO A 317 5.69 26.72 34.53
C PRO A 317 4.71 27.06 33.40
N TRP A 318 5.23 27.42 32.22
CA TRP A 318 4.38 27.68 31.06
C TRP A 318 3.53 26.46 30.65
N LEU A 319 4.10 25.27 30.53
CA LEU A 319 3.35 24.05 30.18
C LEU A 319 2.42 23.58 31.30
N LYS A 320 2.76 23.84 32.57
CA LYS A 320 1.89 23.60 33.73
C LYS A 320 0.64 24.48 33.66
N PHE A 321 0.80 25.77 33.37
CA PHE A 321 -0.31 26.68 33.09
C PHE A 321 -1.08 26.31 31.82
N PHE A 322 -0.39 26.03 30.70
CA PHE A 322 -1.04 25.78 29.43
C PHE A 322 -1.85 24.47 29.46
N GLY A 323 -1.38 23.43 30.17
CA GLY A 323 -2.15 22.21 30.42
C GLY A 323 -3.46 22.51 31.17
N PHE A 324 -3.39 23.27 32.27
CA PHE A 324 -4.58 23.73 33.00
C PHE A 324 -5.49 24.61 32.13
N TRP A 325 -4.95 25.53 31.33
CA TRP A 325 -5.75 26.39 30.45
C TRP A 325 -6.36 25.61 29.27
N VAL A 326 -5.74 24.52 28.82
CA VAL A 326 -6.31 23.63 27.79
C VAL A 326 -7.48 22.82 28.35
N ALA A 327 -7.44 22.42 29.62
CA ALA A 327 -8.54 21.77 30.33
C ALA A 327 -9.67 22.75 30.69
N GLU A 328 -9.36 23.72 31.55
CA GLU A 328 -10.32 24.52 32.32
C GLU A 328 -10.42 25.98 31.86
N GLY A 329 -9.63 26.35 30.85
CA GLY A 329 -9.38 27.74 30.48
C GLY A 329 -10.23 28.25 29.32
N TRP A 330 -10.64 29.51 29.41
CA TRP A 330 -11.27 30.23 28.30
C TRP A 330 -10.80 31.68 28.22
N THR A 331 -11.26 32.39 27.19
CA THR A 331 -11.03 33.82 27.02
C THR A 331 -12.37 34.52 26.81
N THR A 332 -12.51 35.74 27.34
CA THR A 332 -13.70 36.58 27.17
C THR A 332 -13.33 37.94 26.60
N LYS A 333 -14.22 38.50 25.78
CA LYS A 333 -14.22 39.91 25.38
C LYS A 333 -15.60 40.49 25.66
N GLY A 334 -15.68 41.56 26.44
CA GLY A 334 -16.92 42.31 26.69
C GLY A 334 -17.16 43.40 25.65
N GLY A 335 -18.38 43.96 25.61
CA GLY A 335 -18.75 45.04 24.70
C GLY A 335 -17.82 46.25 24.81
N ASN A 336 -17.55 46.70 26.04
CA ASN A 336 -16.72 47.86 26.38
C ASN A 336 -15.20 47.59 26.20
N GLY A 337 -14.80 46.73 25.27
CA GLY A 337 -13.40 46.40 24.97
C GLY A 337 -12.67 45.54 26.02
N HIS A 338 -13.23 45.34 27.22
CA HIS A 338 -12.66 44.48 28.26
C HIS A 338 -12.27 43.09 27.73
N TYR A 339 -11.10 42.61 28.10
CA TYR A 339 -10.59 41.28 27.78
C TYR A 339 -10.21 40.53 29.06
N THR A 340 -10.36 39.21 29.08
CA THR A 340 -9.96 38.38 30.23
C THR A 340 -9.52 36.99 29.80
N VAL A 341 -8.48 36.48 30.44
CA VAL A 341 -8.15 35.06 30.48
C VAL A 341 -8.73 34.48 31.76
N CYS A 342 -9.50 33.40 31.65
CA CYS A 342 -10.20 32.78 32.78
C CYS A 342 -9.81 31.30 32.89
N VAL A 343 -9.78 30.79 34.12
CA VAL A 343 -9.62 29.35 34.45
C VAL A 343 -10.48 29.06 35.68
N SER A 344 -11.19 27.92 35.72
CA SER A 344 -12.12 27.61 36.81
C SER A 344 -12.20 26.10 37.04
N ASN A 345 -12.12 25.64 38.28
CA ASN A 345 -12.28 24.23 38.66
C ASN A 345 -12.79 24.17 40.11
N GLN A 346 -13.58 23.14 40.47
CA GLN A 346 -14.16 23.04 41.81
C GLN A 346 -13.12 22.72 42.91
N ASN A 347 -11.97 22.14 42.55
CA ASN A 347 -10.91 21.78 43.47
C ASN A 347 -10.05 22.99 43.84
N TYR A 348 -10.30 23.55 45.03
CA TYR A 348 -9.57 24.69 45.59
C TYR A 348 -8.04 24.51 45.64
N LYS A 349 -7.53 23.27 45.76
CA LYS A 349 -6.07 23.00 45.71
C LYS A 349 -5.49 23.22 44.30
N LEU A 350 -6.22 22.81 43.26
CA LEU A 350 -5.83 23.07 41.87
C LEU A 350 -5.93 24.56 41.53
N MET A 351 -7.00 25.23 41.98
CA MET A 351 -7.13 26.68 41.82
C MET A 351 -5.97 27.43 42.51
N THR A 352 -5.55 26.98 43.69
CA THR A 352 -4.37 27.53 44.38
C THR A 352 -3.10 27.32 43.56
N GLU A 353 -2.89 26.14 42.97
CA GLU A 353 -1.74 25.86 42.10
C GLU A 353 -1.75 26.72 40.83
N MET A 354 -2.91 26.85 40.15
CA MET A 354 -3.11 27.71 38.99
C MET A 354 -2.78 29.19 39.28
N LYS A 355 -3.19 29.69 40.46
CA LYS A 355 -2.87 31.06 40.92
C LYS A 355 -1.36 31.29 41.00
N HIS A 356 -0.65 30.45 41.74
CA HIS A 356 0.80 30.64 41.95
C HIS A 356 1.60 30.55 40.64
N ILE A 357 1.20 29.69 39.70
CA ILE A 357 1.85 29.63 38.38
C ILE A 357 1.63 30.94 37.62
N LEU A 358 0.42 31.48 37.60
CA LEU A 358 0.13 32.76 36.94
C LEU A 358 0.85 33.96 37.58
N GLU A 359 0.96 33.99 38.90
CA GLU A 359 1.72 35.03 39.63
C GLU A 359 3.22 34.93 39.34
N SER A 360 3.76 33.73 39.16
CA SER A 360 5.17 33.52 38.79
C SER A 360 5.55 34.06 37.39
N PHE A 361 4.57 34.42 36.56
CA PHE A 361 4.77 35.16 35.30
C PHE A 361 4.66 36.69 35.44
N GLY A 362 4.48 37.21 36.66
CA GLY A 362 4.25 38.63 36.92
C GLY A 362 2.85 39.13 36.52
N TYR A 363 1.83 38.27 36.52
CA TYR A 363 0.44 38.70 36.32
C TYR A 363 -0.25 38.97 37.66
N THR A 364 -1.01 40.07 37.73
CA THR A 364 -1.99 40.28 38.80
C THR A 364 -3.15 39.30 38.63
N VAL A 365 -3.34 38.39 39.60
CA VAL A 365 -4.35 37.33 39.53
C VAL A 365 -5.53 37.65 40.45
N PHE A 366 -6.71 37.86 39.86
CA PHE A 366 -7.96 37.95 40.61
C PHE A 366 -8.60 36.57 40.74
N TRP A 367 -9.06 36.19 41.93
CA TRP A 367 -9.73 34.91 42.18
C TRP A 367 -11.06 35.15 42.90
N ASP A 368 -12.17 34.99 42.17
CA ASP A 368 -13.50 34.89 42.77
C ASP A 368 -13.64 33.50 43.39
N LYS A 369 -13.55 33.43 44.72
CA LYS A 369 -13.76 32.23 45.53
C LYS A 369 -15.22 32.00 45.93
N LYS A 370 -16.10 32.99 45.78
CA LYS A 370 -17.43 33.01 46.41
C LYS A 370 -18.56 32.59 45.47
N VAL A 371 -18.49 32.96 44.19
CA VAL A 371 -19.61 32.74 43.23
C VAL A 371 -19.29 31.67 42.21
N THR A 372 -18.13 31.74 41.56
CA THR A 372 -17.79 30.90 40.41
C THR A 372 -16.53 30.04 40.57
N ASN A 373 -15.81 30.17 41.69
CA ASN A 373 -14.47 29.59 41.92
C ASN A 373 -13.55 29.74 40.69
N THR A 374 -13.45 30.97 40.18
CA THR A 374 -12.81 31.32 38.90
C THR A 374 -11.65 32.28 39.11
N ILE A 375 -10.50 31.95 38.52
CA ILE A 375 -9.34 32.82 38.35
C ILE A 375 -9.49 33.65 37.07
N ARG A 376 -9.09 34.93 37.14
CA ARG A 376 -9.19 35.92 36.06
C ARG A 376 -7.90 36.74 35.98
N VAL A 377 -7.33 36.83 34.77
CA VAL A 377 -6.15 37.66 34.44
C VAL A 377 -6.51 38.61 33.30
N ARG A 378 -6.18 39.90 33.46
CA ARG A 378 -6.46 40.98 32.50
C ARG A 378 -5.21 41.45 31.77
N ASP A 379 -4.54 40.56 31.04
CA ASP A 379 -3.47 40.96 30.10
C ASP A 379 -3.88 40.70 28.63
N TYR A 380 -3.68 41.71 27.79
CA TYR A 380 -4.07 41.66 26.37
C TYR A 380 -3.18 40.73 25.55
N GLN A 381 -1.89 40.62 25.87
CA GLN A 381 -0.93 39.81 25.11
C GLN A 381 -1.19 38.32 25.35
N LEU A 382 -1.40 37.94 26.61
CA LEU A 382 -1.82 36.59 27.01
C LEU A 382 -3.21 36.24 26.42
N PHE A 383 -4.18 37.17 26.51
CA PHE A 383 -5.49 37.00 25.87
C PHE A 383 -5.38 36.84 24.35
N HIS A 384 -4.56 37.66 23.68
CA HIS A 384 -4.38 37.65 22.24
C HIS A 384 -3.72 36.36 21.74
N TYR A 385 -2.77 35.82 22.51
CA TYR A 385 -2.16 34.52 22.22
C TYR A 385 -3.12 33.36 22.50
N LEU A 386 -3.82 33.36 23.63
CA LEU A 386 -4.67 32.21 24.01
C LEU A 386 -5.98 32.13 23.21
N ARG A 387 -6.56 33.25 22.78
CA ARG A 387 -7.82 33.26 22.01
C ARG A 387 -7.75 32.48 20.69
N GLN A 388 -6.56 32.34 20.08
CA GLN A 388 -6.39 31.66 18.79
C GLN A 388 -6.59 30.14 18.89
N PHE A 389 -6.42 29.56 20.09
CA PHE A 389 -6.64 28.13 20.32
C PHE A 389 -8.10 27.76 20.55
N GLY A 390 -9.04 28.70 20.38
CA GLY A 390 -10.47 28.44 20.32
C GLY A 390 -11.18 28.32 21.67
N LYS A 391 -12.50 28.07 21.60
CA LYS A 391 -13.36 27.73 22.74
C LYS A 391 -13.41 26.21 22.92
N ALA A 392 -14.22 25.70 23.85
CA ALA A 392 -14.27 24.26 24.19
C ALA A 392 -14.42 23.30 22.98
N ALA A 393 -15.18 23.67 21.94
CA ALA A 393 -15.37 22.85 20.73
C ALA A 393 -14.19 22.92 19.74
N ASP A 394 -13.48 24.05 19.70
CA ASP A 394 -12.40 24.33 18.75
C ASP A 394 -10.99 24.18 19.37
N LYS A 395 -10.96 23.84 20.67
CA LYS A 395 -9.78 23.75 21.54
C LYS A 395 -8.70 22.88 20.88
N HIS A 396 -7.45 23.33 20.84
CA HIS A 396 -6.37 22.57 20.23
C HIS A 396 -4.99 22.96 20.76
N ILE A 397 -3.97 22.15 20.47
CA ILE A 397 -2.59 22.34 20.88
C ILE A 397 -1.74 22.69 19.65
N PRO A 398 -0.98 23.81 19.64
CA PRO A 398 -0.18 24.22 18.49
C PRO A 398 0.93 23.20 18.16
N ALA A 399 1.38 23.21 16.90
CA ALA A 399 2.42 22.29 16.41
C ALA A 399 3.74 22.44 17.19
N GLU A 400 4.12 23.68 17.53
CA GLU A 400 5.28 24.03 18.36
C GLU A 400 5.25 23.23 19.68
N VAL A 401 4.12 23.26 20.37
CA VAL A 401 3.92 22.55 21.64
C VAL A 401 3.81 21.03 21.44
N ARG A 402 3.19 20.56 20.35
CA ARG A 402 3.14 19.12 20.01
C ARG A 402 4.51 18.53 19.63
N ASN A 403 5.48 19.34 19.22
CA ASN A 403 6.82 18.88 18.81
C ASN A 403 7.89 18.95 19.91
N LEU A 404 7.54 19.45 21.10
CA LEU A 404 8.41 19.39 22.28
C LEU A 404 8.81 17.95 22.63
N SER A 405 9.88 17.82 23.40
CA SER A 405 10.38 16.55 23.90
C SER A 405 9.39 15.82 24.80
N LYS A 406 9.58 14.50 24.92
CA LYS A 406 8.76 13.59 25.72
C LYS A 406 8.56 14.07 27.17
N GLU A 407 9.59 14.65 27.76
CA GLU A 407 9.61 15.12 29.14
C GLU A 407 8.70 16.34 29.32
N LEU A 408 8.81 17.32 28.41
CA LEU A 408 7.97 18.53 28.39
C LEU A 408 6.51 18.21 28.03
N LEU A 409 6.29 17.34 27.03
CA LEU A 409 4.97 16.81 26.69
C LEU A 409 4.33 16.03 27.86
N GLY A 410 5.16 15.32 28.65
CA GLY A 410 4.74 14.63 29.86
C GLY A 410 4.22 15.59 30.94
N ILE A 411 4.87 16.75 31.10
CA ILE A 411 4.39 17.83 31.99
C ILE A 411 3.04 18.37 31.48
N LEU A 412 2.95 18.71 30.19
CA LEU A 412 1.71 19.24 29.60
C LEU A 412 0.52 18.28 29.81
N LEU A 413 0.68 17.00 29.47
CA LEU A 413 -0.38 16.01 29.65
C LEU A 413 -0.73 15.81 31.13
N LYS A 414 0.27 15.75 32.03
CA LYS A 414 0.06 15.63 33.49
C LYS A 414 -0.82 16.77 34.02
N TYR A 415 -0.67 18.00 33.52
CA TYR A 415 -1.41 19.17 34.00
C TYR A 415 -2.76 19.35 33.33
N TYR A 416 -2.92 18.99 32.05
CA TYR A 416 -4.25 18.83 31.43
C TYR A 416 -5.10 17.81 32.22
N ILE A 417 -4.50 16.65 32.54
CA ILE A 417 -5.12 15.59 33.33
C ILE A 417 -5.45 16.00 34.78
N LYS A 418 -4.75 16.99 35.36
CA LYS A 418 -5.12 17.48 36.70
C LYS A 418 -6.49 18.16 36.73
N GLY A 419 -6.87 18.87 35.65
CA GLY A 419 -8.19 19.52 35.54
C GLY A 419 -9.27 18.57 35.03
N ASP A 420 -9.22 18.28 33.73
CA ASP A 420 -10.25 17.56 32.94
C ASP A 420 -10.00 16.02 32.88
N GLY A 421 -9.10 15.51 33.72
CA GLY A 421 -8.73 14.10 33.76
C GLY A 421 -9.45 13.31 34.85
N HIS A 422 -9.96 12.13 34.50
CA HIS A 422 -10.51 11.15 35.43
C HIS A 422 -9.56 9.95 35.61
N VAL A 423 -9.19 9.68 36.86
CA VAL A 423 -8.36 8.54 37.29
C VAL A 423 -9.27 7.44 37.83
N TYR A 424 -9.11 6.20 37.35
CA TYR A 424 -10.08 5.14 37.61
C TYR A 424 -9.47 3.74 37.82
N GLY A 425 -10.28 2.85 38.41
CA GLY A 425 -9.95 1.46 38.72
C GLY A 425 -9.15 1.29 40.02
N ARG A 426 -9.30 0.12 40.67
CA ARG A 426 -8.77 -0.19 42.03
C ARG A 426 -7.28 0.05 42.27
N SER A 427 -6.48 0.28 41.22
CA SER A 427 -5.02 0.52 41.31
C SER A 427 -4.58 1.94 40.94
N GLY A 428 -5.50 2.88 40.70
CA GLY A 428 -5.19 4.27 40.33
C GLY A 428 -4.44 4.44 39.00
N LYS A 429 -4.38 3.38 38.18
CA LYS A 429 -3.59 3.31 36.93
C LYS A 429 -4.42 3.52 35.67
N GLY A 430 -5.76 3.47 35.76
CA GLY A 430 -6.64 3.88 34.68
C GLY A 430 -6.67 5.40 34.57
N LEU A 431 -6.56 5.92 33.36
CA LEU A 431 -6.49 7.35 33.08
C LEU A 431 -7.32 7.69 31.85
N SER A 432 -8.19 8.69 31.97
CA SER A 432 -9.03 9.18 30.87
C SER A 432 -9.28 10.70 30.95
N ALA A 433 -9.74 11.30 29.86
CA ALA A 433 -10.24 12.69 29.81
C ALA A 433 -11.41 12.79 28.80
N THR A 434 -12.28 13.80 28.92
CA THR A 434 -13.48 13.93 28.08
C THR A 434 -13.55 15.29 27.39
N THR A 435 -13.53 15.32 26.06
CA THR A 435 -13.59 16.60 25.31
C THR A 435 -14.62 16.57 24.18
N ILE A 436 -15.20 17.74 23.88
CA ILE A 436 -16.01 17.94 22.67
C ILE A 436 -15.17 18.39 21.46
N SER A 437 -13.90 18.77 21.64
CA SER A 437 -13.03 19.15 20.53
C SER A 437 -12.41 17.93 19.85
N ILE A 438 -12.73 17.77 18.57
CA ILE A 438 -12.12 16.78 17.68
C ILE A 438 -10.61 17.05 17.50
N ARG A 439 -10.18 18.32 17.54
CA ARG A 439 -8.77 18.69 17.43
C ARG A 439 -7.99 18.30 18.68
N LEU A 440 -8.40 18.78 19.87
CA LEU A 440 -7.76 18.42 21.14
C LEU A 440 -7.71 16.90 21.35
N ARG A 441 -8.79 16.18 20.99
CA ARG A 441 -8.85 14.70 21.02
C ARG A 441 -7.78 14.04 20.15
N ASN A 442 -7.50 14.60 18.97
CA ASN A 442 -6.45 14.12 18.07
C ASN A 442 -5.06 14.51 18.59
N ASP A 443 -4.89 15.75 19.05
CA ASP A 443 -3.63 16.29 19.59
C ASP A 443 -3.15 15.48 20.81
N LEU A 444 -4.06 15.19 21.76
CA LEU A 444 -3.78 14.37 22.94
C LEU A 444 -3.42 12.91 22.59
N GLN A 445 -3.94 12.38 21.48
CA GLN A 445 -3.57 11.04 20.99
C GLN A 445 -2.18 11.02 20.34
N GLU A 446 -1.78 12.08 19.66
CA GLU A 446 -0.41 12.25 19.14
C GLU A 446 0.60 12.45 20.28
N ILE A 447 0.28 13.31 21.25
CA ILE A 447 1.10 13.54 22.44
C ILE A 447 1.28 12.25 23.23
N ALA A 448 0.23 11.43 23.37
CA ALA A 448 0.30 10.12 24.01
C ALA A 448 1.32 9.19 23.34
N LEU A 449 1.35 9.13 22.00
CA LEU A 449 2.39 8.39 21.25
C LEU A 449 3.78 8.96 21.56
N LYS A 450 3.95 10.28 21.42
CA LYS A 450 5.26 10.95 21.58
C LYS A 450 5.86 10.78 22.99
N ILE A 451 5.04 10.71 24.04
CA ILE A 451 5.56 10.41 25.39
C ILE A 451 5.82 8.92 25.67
N GLY A 452 5.66 8.05 24.67
CA GLY A 452 5.91 6.61 24.79
C GLY A 452 4.77 5.79 25.40
N ILE A 453 3.53 6.30 25.38
CA ILE A 453 2.33 5.55 25.79
C ILE A 453 1.41 5.34 24.58
N SER A 454 0.24 4.74 24.77
CA SER A 454 -0.82 4.71 23.74
C SER A 454 -2.07 5.39 24.28
N ALA A 455 -2.81 6.10 23.43
CA ALA A 455 -4.16 6.56 23.74
C ALA A 455 -5.15 6.11 22.67
N TYR A 456 -6.35 5.72 23.09
CA TYR A 456 -7.46 5.43 22.18
C TYR A 456 -8.71 6.16 22.67
N TYR A 457 -9.57 6.61 21.77
CA TYR A 457 -10.79 7.32 22.12
C TYR A 457 -12.06 6.57 21.70
N LYS A 458 -13.18 6.96 22.30
CA LYS A 458 -14.53 6.54 21.94
C LYS A 458 -15.47 7.75 21.98
N LEU A 459 -16.54 7.71 21.19
CA LEU A 459 -17.72 8.55 21.40
C LEU A 459 -18.29 8.25 22.80
N HIS A 460 -18.62 9.29 23.57
CA HIS A 460 -19.14 9.19 24.93
C HIS A 460 -20.63 9.57 24.99
N GLN A 461 -20.98 10.78 24.54
CA GLN A 461 -22.35 11.23 24.36
C GLN A 461 -22.52 11.89 22.98
N ARG A 462 -23.71 11.81 22.40
CA ARG A 462 -24.02 12.45 21.12
C ARG A 462 -24.52 13.87 21.32
N LYS A 463 -24.37 14.72 20.31
CA LYS A 463 -25.11 15.97 20.20
C LYS A 463 -26.61 15.71 20.41
N GLY A 464 -27.26 16.54 21.23
CA GLY A 464 -28.67 16.42 21.57
C GLY A 464 -29.00 15.51 22.76
N THR A 465 -28.06 14.69 23.25
CA THR A 465 -28.25 13.88 24.48
C THR A 465 -28.63 14.79 25.66
N PRO A 466 -29.73 14.50 26.39
CA PRO A 466 -30.12 15.30 27.54
C PRO A 466 -29.23 15.00 28.76
N PHE A 467 -28.93 16.04 29.54
CA PHE A 467 -28.28 15.92 30.84
C PHE A 467 -28.90 16.92 31.84
N ALA A 468 -29.01 16.54 33.10
CA ALA A 468 -29.44 17.45 34.17
C ALA A 468 -28.25 18.28 34.67
N SER A 469 -28.49 19.54 35.05
CA SER A 469 -27.51 20.27 35.88
C SER A 469 -27.54 19.72 37.32
N PRO A 470 -26.39 19.46 37.96
CA PRO A 470 -26.36 19.04 39.36
C PRO A 470 -26.98 20.05 40.34
N SER A 471 -27.05 21.34 39.97
CA SER A 471 -27.53 22.43 40.82
C SER A 471 -28.90 23.00 40.43
N GLN A 472 -29.47 22.58 39.30
CA GLN A 472 -30.75 23.08 38.79
C GLN A 472 -31.49 21.94 38.09
N LYS A 473 -32.76 21.70 38.44
CA LYS A 473 -33.64 20.68 37.81
C LYS A 473 -33.96 20.93 36.31
N LYS A 474 -33.21 21.80 35.65
CA LYS A 474 -33.33 22.15 34.23
C LYS A 474 -32.52 21.14 33.40
N ILE A 475 -33.18 20.54 32.41
CA ILE A 475 -32.56 19.62 31.46
C ILE A 475 -31.86 20.43 30.37
N TYR A 476 -30.57 20.21 30.21
CA TYR A 476 -29.74 20.75 29.13
C TYR A 476 -29.54 19.68 28.06
N ARG A 477 -29.11 20.08 26.86
CA ARG A 477 -28.76 19.15 25.76
C ARG A 477 -27.32 19.35 25.34
N GLN A 478 -26.64 18.24 25.10
CA GLN A 478 -25.25 18.19 24.66
C GLN A 478 -25.06 18.93 23.33
N SER A 479 -24.19 19.94 23.29
CA SER A 479 -24.05 20.86 22.14
C SER A 479 -23.31 20.26 20.93
N ALA A 480 -22.38 19.34 21.19
CA ALA A 480 -21.59 18.60 20.20
C ALA A 480 -21.20 17.21 20.75
N ASP A 481 -20.92 16.24 19.87
CA ASP A 481 -20.45 14.90 20.26
C ASP A 481 -19.23 14.97 21.19
N SER A 482 -19.32 14.35 22.37
CA SER A 482 -18.22 14.26 23.34
C SER A 482 -17.45 12.97 23.20
N TRP A 483 -16.14 13.03 23.45
CA TRP A 483 -15.19 11.96 23.22
C TRP A 483 -14.41 11.66 24.49
N ASN A 484 -14.45 10.42 24.95
CA ASN A 484 -13.64 9.95 26.08
C ASN A 484 -12.36 9.31 25.55
N ILE A 485 -11.22 9.83 25.99
CA ILE A 485 -9.86 9.44 25.59
C ILE A 485 -9.23 8.66 26.73
N TYR A 486 -8.72 7.46 26.47
CA TYR A 486 -8.13 6.57 27.48
C TYR A 486 -6.61 6.42 27.28
N PHE A 487 -5.81 6.80 28.28
CA PHE A 487 -4.35 6.89 28.23
C PHE A 487 -3.68 5.69 28.90
N ILE A 488 -2.83 4.97 28.18
CA ILE A 488 -2.44 3.59 28.48
C ILE A 488 -0.94 3.51 28.75
N ARG A 489 -0.57 3.70 30.03
CA ARG A 489 0.83 3.79 30.50
C ARG A 489 1.71 2.53 30.30
N ARG A 490 1.15 1.40 29.84
CA ARG A 490 1.89 0.14 29.58
C ARG A 490 1.24 -0.62 28.41
N ASN A 491 1.90 -0.67 27.26
CA ASN A 491 1.40 -1.32 26.04
C ASN A 491 1.63 -2.85 25.99
N ARG A 492 1.55 -3.56 27.12
CA ARG A 492 1.76 -5.02 27.19
C ARG A 492 0.52 -5.86 26.80
N HIS A 493 -0.34 -5.37 25.91
CA HIS A 493 -1.53 -6.12 25.50
C HIS A 493 -1.20 -7.10 24.39
N ALA A 494 -1.05 -8.37 24.76
CA ALA A 494 -1.18 -9.48 23.82
C ALA A 494 -2.65 -9.62 23.38
N ILE A 495 -2.85 -9.91 22.11
CA ILE A 495 -4.10 -10.39 21.53
C ILE A 495 -4.00 -11.91 21.52
N ILE A 496 -4.88 -12.59 22.23
CA ILE A 496 -4.83 -14.05 22.47
C ILE A 496 -6.16 -14.67 22.00
N PRO A 497 -6.16 -15.72 21.15
CA PRO A 497 -7.38 -16.30 20.58
C PRO A 497 -8.44 -16.72 21.61
N SER A 498 -8.01 -17.32 22.74
CA SER A 498 -8.90 -17.75 23.83
C SER A 498 -9.57 -16.56 24.54
N GLU A 499 -8.82 -15.49 24.83
CA GLU A 499 -9.38 -14.26 25.40
C GLU A 499 -10.36 -13.57 24.45
N MET A 500 -10.14 -13.62 23.14
CA MET A 500 -11.04 -12.97 22.19
C MET A 500 -12.45 -13.56 22.23
N LYS A 501 -12.57 -14.90 22.29
CA LYS A 501 -13.86 -15.57 22.48
C LYS A 501 -14.51 -15.18 23.81
N LYS A 502 -13.73 -15.13 24.90
CA LYS A 502 -14.20 -14.73 26.25
C LYS A 502 -14.73 -13.30 26.32
N TYR A 503 -14.15 -12.36 25.57
CA TYR A 503 -14.48 -10.93 25.65
C TYR A 503 -15.24 -10.38 24.43
N GLY A 504 -15.80 -11.25 23.59
CA GLY A 504 -16.57 -10.86 22.39
C GLY A 504 -15.76 -10.03 21.39
N HIS A 505 -14.44 -10.28 21.31
CA HIS A 505 -13.56 -9.63 20.35
C HIS A 505 -13.58 -10.41 19.03
N LYS A 506 -13.44 -9.68 17.91
CA LYS A 506 -13.55 -10.26 16.57
C LYS A 506 -12.17 -10.36 15.92
N GLU A 507 -11.84 -11.56 15.45
CA GLU A 507 -10.83 -11.80 14.42
C GLU A 507 -11.51 -12.67 13.35
N GLU A 508 -11.78 -12.08 12.19
CA GLU A 508 -12.67 -12.67 11.19
C GLU A 508 -12.34 -12.21 9.77
N TRP A 509 -12.63 -13.06 8.78
CA TRP A 509 -12.52 -12.75 7.36
C TRP A 509 -13.84 -12.13 6.87
N VAL A 510 -13.97 -10.80 6.94
CA VAL A 510 -15.17 -10.12 6.44
C VAL A 510 -15.12 -9.92 4.94
N ASP A 511 -16.26 -10.04 4.27
CA ASP A 511 -16.42 -9.54 2.91
C ASP A 511 -16.42 -8.02 2.92
N TYR A 512 -15.47 -7.41 2.23
CA TYR A 512 -15.44 -5.98 1.98
C TYR A 512 -15.90 -5.68 0.54
N ASN A 513 -16.41 -4.48 0.33
CA ASN A 513 -16.68 -3.91 -0.98
C ASN A 513 -16.61 -2.38 -0.85
N GLY A 514 -15.46 -1.80 -1.15
CA GLY A 514 -15.19 -0.37 -0.95
C GLY A 514 -13.86 0.04 -1.55
N MET A 515 -13.40 1.26 -1.27
CA MET A 515 -12.06 1.67 -1.65
C MET A 515 -11.03 1.15 -0.65
N VAL A 516 -9.89 0.72 -1.17
CA VAL A 516 -8.67 0.51 -0.40
C VAL A 516 -7.63 1.56 -0.75
N HIS A 517 -6.73 1.79 0.19
CA HIS A 517 -5.64 2.74 0.08
C HIS A 517 -4.37 2.15 0.69
N CYS A 518 -3.23 2.74 0.40
CA CYS A 518 -1.98 2.50 1.14
C CYS A 518 -1.02 3.67 0.86
N VAL A 519 0.08 3.76 1.59
CA VAL A 519 1.22 4.62 1.23
C VAL A 519 2.52 3.80 1.34
N SER A 520 3.42 3.97 0.38
CA SER A 520 4.78 3.47 0.51
C SER A 520 5.65 4.54 1.16
N VAL A 521 6.48 4.14 2.12
CA VAL A 521 7.40 5.01 2.87
C VAL A 521 8.73 4.27 3.07
N PRO A 522 9.88 4.96 3.11
CA PRO A 522 11.20 4.33 3.22
C PRO A 522 11.32 3.32 4.38
N ASN A 523 10.86 3.69 5.58
CA ASN A 523 10.93 2.83 6.77
C ASN A 523 9.88 1.70 6.79
N ARG A 524 8.98 1.64 5.79
CA ARG A 524 7.95 0.60 5.58
C ARG A 524 6.92 0.42 6.71
N VAL A 525 7.03 1.19 7.79
CA VAL A 525 6.12 1.20 8.94
C VAL A 525 5.46 2.58 9.08
N VAL A 526 4.14 2.61 9.20
CA VAL A 526 3.32 3.83 9.36
C VAL A 526 2.43 3.75 10.61
N TYR A 527 2.17 4.90 11.25
CA TYR A 527 1.21 4.96 12.37
C TYR A 527 -0.21 5.18 11.87
N ILE A 528 -1.04 4.16 12.02
CA ILE A 528 -2.44 4.18 11.59
C ILE A 528 -3.38 4.14 12.79
N ARG A 529 -4.63 4.57 12.59
CA ARG A 529 -5.73 4.30 13.50
C ARG A 529 -6.99 3.96 12.74
N ARG A 530 -7.87 3.18 13.36
CA ARG A 530 -9.21 2.92 12.86
C ARG A 530 -10.18 3.00 14.05
N ASN A 531 -11.34 3.63 13.86
CA ASN A 531 -12.31 3.88 14.95
C ASN A 531 -11.67 4.51 16.22
N GLY A 532 -10.65 5.36 16.07
CA GLY A 532 -9.95 6.02 17.18
C GLY A 532 -8.92 5.16 17.94
N ILE A 533 -8.62 3.95 17.47
CA ILE A 533 -7.66 3.02 18.07
C ILE A 533 -6.38 2.95 17.21
N PRO A 534 -5.21 3.45 17.69
CA PRO A 534 -3.99 3.55 16.89
C PRO A 534 -2.99 2.41 17.10
N LEU A 535 -2.16 2.11 16.09
CA LEU A 535 -1.03 1.15 16.14
C LEU A 535 -0.08 1.32 14.95
N TRP A 536 1.11 0.71 15.02
CA TRP A 536 2.06 0.66 13.91
C TRP A 536 1.74 -0.49 12.94
N CYS A 537 1.80 -0.22 11.63
CA CYS A 537 1.38 -1.12 10.56
C CYS A 537 2.32 -1.01 9.33
N GLY A 538 2.38 -2.01 8.45
CA GLY A 538 3.32 -2.03 7.30
C GLY A 538 2.76 -1.45 5.99
N ASN A 539 3.52 -1.48 4.89
CA ASN A 539 3.10 -0.99 3.57
C ASN A 539 3.04 -2.08 2.48
N SER A 540 2.75 -1.66 1.23
CA SER A 540 2.78 -2.45 0.00
C SER A 540 3.38 -1.69 -1.22
N ASP A 541 3.91 -2.45 -2.19
CA ASP A 541 4.04 -2.13 -3.63
C ASP A 541 3.98 -3.49 -4.41
N PRO A 542 4.81 -3.92 -5.40
CA PRO A 542 4.76 -5.27 -5.96
C PRO A 542 5.85 -6.22 -5.38
N PRO A 543 5.76 -6.71 -4.13
CA PRO A 543 6.94 -7.08 -3.38
C PRO A 543 7.42 -8.50 -3.69
N MET A 544 6.65 -9.32 -4.41
CA MET A 544 6.83 -10.78 -4.46
C MET A 544 8.21 -11.21 -4.98
N ASN A 545 8.81 -10.43 -5.88
CA ASN A 545 10.15 -10.66 -6.40
C ASN A 545 11.22 -9.87 -5.63
N TRP A 546 10.94 -8.63 -5.26
CA TRP A 546 11.84 -7.78 -4.46
C TRP A 546 12.13 -8.34 -3.05
N ARG A 547 11.27 -9.26 -2.58
CA ARG A 547 11.43 -10.12 -1.40
C ARG A 547 12.58 -11.13 -1.47
N LEU A 548 13.23 -11.31 -2.62
CA LEU A 548 14.41 -12.16 -2.81
C LEU A 548 15.57 -11.28 -3.27
N SER A 549 16.54 -11.02 -2.40
CA SER A 549 17.64 -10.07 -2.64
C SER A 549 18.54 -10.45 -3.82
N ALA A 550 18.62 -11.74 -4.17
CA ALA A 550 19.29 -12.20 -5.38
C ALA A 550 18.73 -11.57 -6.68
N LEU A 551 17.49 -11.07 -6.66
CA LEU A 551 16.85 -10.40 -7.81
C LEU A 551 17.16 -8.90 -7.91
N ASP A 552 17.96 -8.33 -6.99
CA ASP A 552 18.28 -6.89 -7.03
C ASP A 552 19.07 -6.48 -8.28
N LYS A 553 19.96 -7.34 -8.76
CA LYS A 553 20.74 -7.13 -10.00
C LYS A 553 20.01 -7.60 -11.26
N ILE A 554 18.86 -8.26 -11.10
CA ILE A 554 18.06 -8.84 -12.17
C ILE A 554 16.96 -7.86 -12.57
N THR A 555 16.87 -7.51 -13.85
CA THR A 555 15.79 -6.69 -14.40
C THR A 555 14.45 -7.42 -14.30
N LEU A 556 13.34 -6.73 -14.11
CA LEU A 556 12.02 -7.38 -14.14
C LEU A 556 11.31 -6.98 -15.43
N ILE A 557 10.96 -7.97 -16.25
CA ILE A 557 10.19 -7.86 -17.49
C ILE A 557 8.84 -8.57 -17.33
N SER A 558 7.87 -8.22 -18.17
CA SER A 558 6.56 -8.88 -18.21
C SER A 558 6.15 -9.12 -19.66
N ASN A 559 5.68 -10.34 -19.97
CA ASN A 559 5.50 -10.80 -21.36
C ASN A 559 4.23 -11.64 -21.51
N SER A 560 3.37 -11.27 -22.45
CA SER A 560 2.00 -11.79 -22.58
C SER A 560 1.76 -13.29 -22.75
N ASP A 561 2.77 -14.16 -22.96
CA ASP A 561 2.60 -15.62 -23.18
C ASP A 561 1.35 -15.95 -24.04
N ALA A 562 1.27 -15.27 -25.19
CA ALA A 562 0.03 -15.07 -25.92
C ALA A 562 -0.26 -16.23 -26.89
N HIS A 563 -0.94 -17.25 -26.39
CA HIS A 563 -1.40 -18.40 -27.18
C HIS A 563 -2.55 -18.05 -28.17
N SER A 564 -2.98 -16.79 -28.26
CA SER A 564 -3.88 -16.29 -29.31
C SER A 564 -3.69 -14.79 -29.55
N PRO A 565 -3.96 -14.26 -30.76
CA PRO A 565 -3.71 -12.85 -31.08
C PRO A 565 -4.46 -11.85 -30.17
N ARG A 566 -5.69 -12.20 -29.73
CA ARG A 566 -6.47 -11.37 -28.78
C ARG A 566 -5.81 -11.22 -27.40
N LYS A 567 -4.92 -12.14 -27.00
CA LYS A 567 -4.21 -12.11 -25.72
C LYS A 567 -2.80 -11.51 -25.79
N LEU A 568 -2.35 -11.09 -26.98
CA LEU A 568 -1.17 -10.24 -27.13
C LEU A 568 -1.30 -8.98 -26.26
N GLY A 569 -0.20 -8.57 -25.62
CA GLY A 569 -0.15 -7.34 -24.84
C GLY A 569 -0.94 -7.36 -23.52
N ARG A 570 -1.47 -8.50 -23.04
CA ARG A 570 -2.00 -8.59 -21.66
C ARG A 570 -0.93 -8.23 -20.60
N GLU A 571 0.33 -8.46 -20.96
CA GLU A 571 1.55 -8.11 -20.26
C GLU A 571 2.56 -7.62 -21.31
N ALA A 572 3.35 -6.59 -20.99
CA ALA A 572 4.31 -5.99 -21.90
C ALA A 572 5.40 -5.18 -21.16
N ASN A 573 6.40 -4.70 -21.91
CA ASN A 573 7.49 -3.86 -21.42
C ASN A 573 7.46 -2.50 -22.15
N VAL A 574 7.68 -1.39 -21.44
CA VAL A 574 7.71 -0.05 -22.02
C VAL A 574 9.10 0.55 -21.92
N PHE A 575 9.73 0.73 -23.08
CA PHE A 575 11.08 1.28 -23.24
C PHE A 575 11.06 2.70 -23.81
N ASP A 576 12.12 3.44 -23.52
CA ASP A 576 12.48 4.71 -24.15
C ASP A 576 13.89 4.57 -24.72
N THR A 577 13.96 4.04 -25.95
CA THR A 577 15.20 3.69 -26.65
C THR A 577 15.02 3.84 -28.15
N ASP A 578 16.13 3.86 -28.88
CA ASP A 578 16.12 3.57 -30.32
C ASP A 578 15.42 2.24 -30.62
N LEU A 579 14.82 2.15 -31.80
CA LEU A 579 14.10 0.97 -32.26
C LEU A 579 15.09 -0.07 -32.81
N SER A 580 15.91 -0.67 -31.94
CA SER A 580 16.88 -1.72 -32.33
C SER A 580 16.98 -2.82 -31.28
N TYR A 581 17.43 -4.01 -31.71
CA TYR A 581 17.69 -5.14 -30.81
C TYR A 581 18.72 -4.75 -29.73
N GLY A 582 19.83 -4.12 -30.14
CA GLY A 582 20.91 -3.71 -29.22
C GLY A 582 20.44 -2.71 -28.17
N ALA A 583 19.62 -1.72 -28.55
CA ALA A 583 19.15 -0.70 -27.63
C ALA A 583 18.17 -1.25 -26.57
N ILE A 584 17.24 -2.12 -26.99
CA ILE A 584 16.25 -2.79 -26.11
C ILE A 584 16.93 -3.81 -25.19
N ILE A 585 17.74 -4.72 -25.76
CA ILE A 585 18.43 -5.77 -24.98
C ILE A 585 19.47 -5.14 -24.04
N GLY A 586 20.13 -4.05 -24.46
CA GLY A 586 20.96 -3.22 -23.59
C GLY A 586 20.16 -2.66 -22.41
N ALA A 587 19.00 -2.03 -22.64
CA ALA A 587 18.18 -1.47 -21.56
C ALA A 587 17.75 -2.53 -20.52
N ILE A 588 17.54 -3.78 -20.96
CA ILE A 588 17.27 -4.93 -20.09
C ILE A 588 18.54 -5.38 -19.34
N LYS A 589 19.69 -5.51 -20.02
CA LYS A 589 20.97 -5.93 -19.41
C LYS A 589 21.53 -4.88 -18.42
N ASP A 590 21.39 -3.61 -18.73
CA ASP A 590 21.88 -2.46 -17.96
C ASP A 590 20.98 -2.09 -16.76
N LYS A 591 19.71 -2.51 -16.80
CA LYS A 591 18.65 -2.16 -15.82
C LYS A 591 18.44 -0.64 -15.66
N ASP A 592 18.65 0.14 -16.73
CA ASP A 592 18.54 1.60 -16.69
C ASP A 592 17.07 2.07 -16.68
N PRO A 593 16.56 2.67 -15.58
CA PRO A 593 15.16 3.10 -15.49
C PRO A 593 14.82 4.32 -16.36
N ARG A 594 15.82 4.95 -17.00
CA ARG A 594 15.61 5.98 -18.03
C ARG A 594 15.26 5.38 -19.38
N ARG A 595 15.76 4.17 -19.67
CA ARG A 595 15.57 3.44 -20.93
C ARG A 595 14.52 2.34 -20.84
N PHE A 596 14.28 1.79 -19.65
CA PHE A 596 13.19 0.87 -19.37
C PHE A 596 12.26 1.50 -18.32
N LEU A 597 11.19 2.13 -18.80
CA LEU A 597 10.33 3.01 -18.01
C LEU A 597 9.43 2.26 -17.03
N TYR A 598 8.77 1.18 -17.49
CA TYR A 598 7.91 0.33 -16.65
C TYR A 598 7.48 -0.97 -17.35
N THR A 599 7.07 -1.98 -16.57
CA THR A 599 6.29 -3.13 -17.07
C THR A 599 4.79 -2.85 -17.07
N ILE A 600 4.07 -3.54 -17.93
CA ILE A 600 2.60 -3.66 -17.94
C ILE A 600 2.27 -5.08 -17.51
N GLU A 601 1.46 -5.21 -16.47
CA GLU A 601 1.14 -6.46 -15.78
C GLU A 601 -0.38 -6.72 -15.83
N PHE A 602 -0.82 -7.98 -15.74
CA PHE A 602 -2.16 -8.28 -15.21
C PHE A 602 -2.10 -8.32 -13.66
N PHE A 603 -3.20 -8.61 -12.98
CA PHE A 603 -3.16 -8.75 -11.51
C PHE A 603 -2.78 -10.19 -11.14
N PRO A 604 -1.70 -10.44 -10.36
CA PRO A 604 -1.19 -11.79 -10.13
C PRO A 604 -2.19 -12.69 -9.40
N GLU A 605 -3.15 -12.11 -8.68
CA GLU A 605 -4.30 -12.80 -8.10
C GLU A 605 -5.15 -13.54 -9.15
N GLU A 606 -5.23 -13.08 -10.40
CA GLU A 606 -5.94 -13.78 -11.49
C GLU A 606 -5.25 -15.10 -11.88
N GLY A 607 -3.96 -15.25 -11.54
CA GLY A 607 -3.17 -16.43 -11.90
C GLY A 607 -3.76 -17.72 -11.33
N LYS A 608 -3.89 -18.75 -12.20
CA LYS A 608 -4.44 -20.10 -11.89
C LYS A 608 -3.90 -20.78 -10.63
N TYR A 609 -2.76 -20.34 -10.12
CA TYR A 609 -2.02 -20.94 -9.02
C TYR A 609 -1.51 -19.87 -8.04
N HIS A 610 -2.21 -18.74 -7.89
CA HIS A 610 -1.78 -17.66 -7.00
C HIS A 610 -1.77 -18.13 -5.53
N TYR A 611 -2.89 -18.71 -5.08
CA TYR A 611 -3.03 -19.35 -3.76
C TYR A 611 -2.80 -20.87 -3.81
N ASP A 612 -2.59 -21.46 -2.64
CA ASP A 612 -2.61 -22.92 -2.50
C ASP A 612 -4.05 -23.42 -2.66
N GLY A 613 -4.25 -24.63 -3.17
CA GLY A 613 -5.62 -25.11 -3.32
C GLY A 613 -5.82 -26.56 -3.70
N HIS A 614 -7.09 -26.94 -3.74
CA HIS A 614 -7.57 -28.22 -4.26
C HIS A 614 -8.93 -27.98 -4.95
N ARG A 615 -8.91 -27.88 -6.29
CA ARG A 615 -10.04 -27.47 -7.14
C ARG A 615 -11.28 -28.36 -6.95
N ASN A 616 -11.07 -29.66 -6.73
CA ASN A 616 -12.15 -30.65 -6.62
C ASN A 616 -12.98 -30.47 -5.33
N CYS A 617 -12.46 -29.75 -4.33
CA CYS A 617 -13.19 -29.36 -3.12
C CYS A 617 -13.50 -27.87 -3.07
N ALA A 618 -13.27 -27.12 -4.17
CA ALA A 618 -13.33 -25.65 -4.24
C ALA A 618 -12.49 -24.93 -3.15
N ILE A 619 -11.42 -25.57 -2.65
CA ILE A 619 -10.58 -25.04 -1.58
C ILE A 619 -9.48 -24.16 -2.14
N SER A 620 -9.51 -22.88 -1.76
CA SER A 620 -8.45 -21.89 -1.97
C SER A 620 -7.95 -21.40 -0.61
N LEU A 621 -6.64 -21.52 -0.35
CA LEU A 621 -6.02 -21.25 0.94
C LEU A 621 -4.75 -20.40 0.79
N THR A 622 -4.52 -19.54 1.76
CA THR A 622 -3.27 -18.77 1.82
C THR A 622 -2.09 -19.65 2.30
N PRO A 623 -0.82 -19.25 2.03
CA PRO A 623 0.40 -19.99 2.41
C PRO A 623 0.59 -20.33 3.88
N PHE A 624 -0.24 -19.79 4.77
CA PHE A 624 -0.27 -20.11 6.18
C PHE A 624 -1.48 -20.96 6.56
N GLU A 625 -2.62 -20.77 5.91
CA GLU A 625 -3.79 -21.63 6.13
C GLU A 625 -3.52 -23.05 5.64
N SER A 626 -2.88 -23.22 4.47
CA SER A 626 -2.35 -24.50 4.01
C SER A 626 -1.41 -25.15 5.02
N LYS A 627 -0.45 -24.38 5.57
CA LYS A 627 0.50 -24.86 6.60
C LYS A 627 -0.17 -25.29 7.91
N LYS A 628 -1.36 -24.79 8.27
CA LYS A 628 -2.13 -25.31 9.43
C LYS A 628 -2.59 -26.75 9.21
N TYR A 629 -2.85 -27.14 7.97
CA TYR A 629 -3.29 -28.48 7.58
C TYR A 629 -2.13 -29.34 7.04
N ASN A 630 -0.87 -29.02 7.36
CA ASN A 630 0.34 -29.67 6.82
C ASN A 630 0.40 -29.69 5.28
N ASN A 631 -0.22 -28.68 4.64
CA ASN A 631 -0.48 -28.58 3.20
C ASN A 631 -1.41 -29.67 2.61
N LEU A 632 -2.28 -30.25 3.43
CA LEU A 632 -3.36 -31.13 3.01
C LEU A 632 -4.68 -30.36 2.88
N CYS A 633 -5.60 -30.88 2.05
CA CYS A 633 -6.93 -30.33 1.86
C CYS A 633 -7.80 -30.63 3.10
N PRO A 634 -8.36 -29.60 3.80
CA PRO A 634 -9.16 -29.80 5.01
C PRO A 634 -10.45 -30.59 4.75
N THR A 635 -10.93 -30.66 3.50
CA THR A 635 -12.15 -31.38 3.11
C THR A 635 -11.92 -32.88 2.85
N CYS A 636 -10.70 -33.30 2.48
CA CYS A 636 -10.49 -34.65 1.95
C CYS A 636 -9.09 -35.26 2.18
N GLY A 637 -8.22 -34.64 2.98
CA GLY A 637 -6.90 -35.14 3.35
C GLY A 637 -5.83 -35.19 2.24
N LYS A 638 -6.21 -35.07 0.96
CA LYS A 638 -5.28 -35.09 -0.19
C LYS A 638 -4.37 -33.85 -0.20
N PRO A 639 -3.11 -33.95 -0.65
CA PRO A 639 -2.19 -32.80 -0.72
C PRO A 639 -2.71 -31.64 -1.58
N LEU A 640 -2.47 -30.41 -1.13
CA LEU A 640 -2.75 -29.20 -1.89
C LEU A 640 -1.75 -29.01 -3.05
N THR A 641 -2.23 -28.39 -4.13
CA THR A 641 -1.35 -27.68 -5.06
C THR A 641 -0.78 -26.46 -4.36
N ILE A 642 0.56 -26.41 -4.25
CA ILE A 642 1.29 -25.31 -3.63
C ILE A 642 1.44 -24.17 -4.66
N GLY A 643 0.81 -23.05 -4.37
CA GLY A 643 0.76 -21.87 -5.23
C GLY A 643 2.03 -21.02 -5.24
N VAL A 644 2.06 -20.12 -6.21
CA VAL A 644 3.05 -19.06 -6.43
C VAL A 644 3.43 -18.36 -5.13
N LEU A 645 2.43 -17.90 -4.37
CA LEU A 645 2.65 -17.05 -3.21
C LEU A 645 3.19 -17.83 -1.99
N ASN A 646 2.96 -19.13 -1.88
CA ASN A 646 3.61 -19.97 -0.86
C ASN A 646 5.09 -20.20 -1.19
N ARG A 647 5.42 -20.30 -2.47
CA ARG A 647 6.79 -20.43 -2.93
C ARG A 647 7.61 -19.15 -2.74
N VAL A 648 7.01 -17.98 -2.95
CA VAL A 648 7.57 -16.68 -2.54
C VAL A 648 7.86 -16.67 -1.04
N GLU A 649 6.89 -17.03 -0.18
CA GLU A 649 7.09 -17.17 1.28
C GLU A 649 8.18 -18.18 1.68
N ARG A 650 8.58 -19.10 0.78
CA ARG A 650 9.62 -20.11 1.04
C ARG A 650 11.02 -19.66 0.63
N LEU A 651 11.15 -18.72 -0.32
CA LEU A 651 12.45 -18.22 -0.80
C LEU A 651 12.78 -16.81 -0.34
N ALA A 652 11.80 -16.04 0.12
CA ALA A 652 12.00 -14.66 0.53
C ALA A 652 12.99 -14.53 1.70
N ASP A 653 14.18 -14.00 1.42
CA ASP A 653 15.16 -13.55 2.42
C ASP A 653 14.72 -12.24 3.11
N ARG A 654 13.84 -11.50 2.46
CA ARG A 654 13.26 -10.24 2.91
C ARG A 654 11.81 -10.36 3.34
N LYS A 655 11.41 -9.52 4.29
CA LYS A 655 10.01 -9.38 4.72
C LYS A 655 9.20 -8.79 3.57
N GLN A 656 7.90 -9.10 3.51
CA GLN A 656 7.03 -8.49 2.49
C GLN A 656 7.08 -6.95 2.59
N GLY A 657 7.11 -6.28 1.44
CA GLY A 657 7.33 -4.83 1.32
C GLY A 657 8.81 -4.40 1.24
N GLN A 658 9.78 -5.26 1.61
CA GLN A 658 11.20 -4.97 1.38
C GLN A 658 11.62 -5.22 -0.09
N GLY A 659 12.61 -4.44 -0.55
CA GLY A 659 13.02 -4.36 -1.94
C GLY A 659 14.10 -3.30 -2.21
N PRO A 660 14.72 -3.31 -3.40
CA PRO A 660 15.82 -2.42 -3.76
C PRO A 660 15.37 -0.97 -4.01
N ASN A 661 16.30 -0.03 -3.83
CA ASN A 661 16.15 1.35 -4.29
C ASN A 661 16.31 1.39 -5.82
N GLY A 662 15.53 2.24 -6.51
CA GLY A 662 15.63 2.39 -7.97
C GLY A 662 15.05 1.24 -8.80
N ALA A 663 14.18 0.40 -8.23
CA ALA A 663 13.49 -0.64 -8.98
C ALA A 663 12.62 -0.04 -10.11
N ILE A 664 12.64 -0.68 -11.29
CA ILE A 664 11.77 -0.33 -12.42
C ILE A 664 10.30 -0.52 -11.99
N PRO A 665 9.43 0.49 -12.19
CA PRO A 665 8.03 0.43 -11.80
C PRO A 665 7.18 -0.38 -12.79
N PHE A 666 5.88 -0.49 -12.50
CA PHE A 666 4.93 -1.29 -13.25
C PHE A 666 3.54 -0.62 -13.27
N LYS A 667 2.65 -1.08 -14.16
CA LYS A 667 1.23 -0.72 -14.20
C LYS A 667 0.37 -1.97 -14.39
N SER A 668 -0.63 -2.19 -13.53
CA SER A 668 -1.60 -3.28 -13.73
C SER A 668 -2.75 -2.86 -14.65
N LEU A 669 -3.14 -3.72 -15.57
CA LEU A 669 -4.27 -3.54 -16.50
C LEU A 669 -5.27 -4.71 -16.43
N VAL A 670 -6.41 -4.51 -17.09
CA VAL A 670 -7.40 -5.54 -17.45
C VAL A 670 -7.58 -5.44 -18.98
N PRO A 671 -7.66 -6.56 -19.72
CA PRO A 671 -7.86 -6.52 -21.18
C PRO A 671 -9.13 -5.76 -21.57
N LEU A 672 -9.06 -4.93 -22.62
CA LEU A 672 -10.17 -4.04 -22.99
C LEU A 672 -11.47 -4.79 -23.33
N GLU A 673 -11.38 -5.98 -23.94
CA GLU A 673 -12.54 -6.86 -24.18
C GLU A 673 -13.27 -7.22 -22.88
N GLU A 674 -12.54 -7.43 -21.79
CA GLU A 674 -13.09 -7.82 -20.48
C GLU A 674 -13.69 -6.60 -19.76
N ILE A 675 -13.09 -5.42 -19.91
CA ILE A 675 -13.69 -4.14 -19.47
C ILE A 675 -15.03 -3.93 -20.17
N ILE A 676 -15.06 -4.01 -21.50
CA ILE A 676 -16.28 -3.79 -22.29
C ILE A 676 -17.36 -4.83 -21.96
N ALA A 677 -16.98 -6.11 -21.85
CA ALA A 677 -17.90 -7.18 -21.50
C ALA A 677 -18.57 -6.93 -20.15
N GLU A 678 -17.80 -6.56 -19.13
CA GLU A 678 -18.36 -6.27 -17.81
C GLU A 678 -19.16 -4.96 -17.81
N SER A 679 -18.68 -3.87 -18.41
CA SER A 679 -19.42 -2.62 -18.54
C SER A 679 -20.81 -2.83 -19.16
N LEU A 680 -20.93 -3.71 -20.15
CA LEU A 680 -22.17 -4.01 -20.87
C LEU A 680 -23.01 -5.15 -20.26
N GLY A 681 -22.55 -5.76 -19.16
CA GLY A 681 -23.24 -6.85 -18.45
C GLY A 681 -23.30 -8.18 -19.21
N VAL A 682 -22.33 -8.46 -20.10
CA VAL A 682 -22.30 -9.62 -21.00
C VAL A 682 -20.99 -10.42 -20.88
N THR A 683 -20.88 -11.53 -21.63
CA THR A 683 -19.61 -12.25 -21.81
C THR A 683 -18.76 -11.61 -22.90
N THR A 684 -17.44 -11.81 -22.85
CA THR A 684 -16.47 -11.35 -23.88
C THR A 684 -16.76 -11.89 -25.28
N ALA A 685 -17.45 -13.03 -25.39
CA ALA A 685 -17.88 -13.62 -26.66
C ALA A 685 -19.10 -12.90 -27.30
N SER A 686 -19.72 -11.92 -26.64
CA SER A 686 -20.88 -11.22 -27.17
C SER A 686 -20.52 -10.31 -28.36
N LYS A 687 -21.32 -10.34 -29.44
CA LYS A 687 -21.16 -9.44 -30.60
C LYS A 687 -21.11 -7.95 -30.20
N ARG A 688 -21.82 -7.56 -29.13
CA ARG A 688 -21.78 -6.19 -28.58
C ARG A 688 -20.38 -5.77 -28.10
N VAL A 689 -19.59 -6.71 -27.58
CA VAL A 689 -18.21 -6.47 -27.13
C VAL A 689 -17.30 -6.23 -28.32
N GLY A 690 -17.39 -7.08 -29.36
CA GLY A 690 -16.62 -6.91 -30.60
C GLY A 690 -16.85 -5.55 -31.25
N VAL A 691 -18.11 -5.16 -31.47
CA VAL A 691 -18.47 -3.87 -32.08
C VAL A 691 -17.98 -2.68 -31.25
N ALA A 692 -18.13 -2.72 -29.92
CA ALA A 692 -17.65 -1.64 -29.05
C ALA A 692 -16.12 -1.56 -28.98
N TYR A 693 -15.42 -2.70 -29.05
CA TYR A 693 -13.96 -2.79 -29.14
C TYR A 693 -13.46 -2.21 -30.46
N GLU A 694 -13.99 -2.68 -31.60
CA GLU A 694 -13.61 -2.22 -32.94
C GLU A 694 -13.85 -0.71 -33.12
N ASN A 695 -14.95 -0.17 -32.59
CA ASN A 695 -15.21 1.27 -32.59
C ASN A 695 -14.21 2.07 -31.74
N LEU A 696 -13.79 1.55 -30.58
CA LEU A 696 -12.75 2.17 -29.75
C LEU A 696 -11.39 2.18 -30.45
N ILE A 697 -10.99 1.07 -31.05
CA ILE A 697 -9.74 0.98 -31.83
C ILE A 697 -9.79 1.90 -33.05
N LYS A 698 -10.91 1.93 -33.80
CA LYS A 698 -11.07 2.80 -34.98
C LYS A 698 -11.01 4.29 -34.64
N LYS A 699 -11.53 4.72 -33.49
CA LYS A 699 -11.49 6.13 -33.07
C LYS A 699 -10.19 6.54 -32.36
N LEU A 700 -9.59 5.65 -31.57
CA LEU A 700 -8.47 5.96 -30.67
C LEU A 700 -7.17 5.20 -30.99
N GLY A 701 -7.09 4.58 -32.17
CA GLY A 701 -5.88 3.97 -32.73
C GLY A 701 -5.56 2.55 -32.22
N SER A 702 -5.45 2.36 -30.90
CA SER A 702 -4.99 1.07 -30.34
C SER A 702 -5.43 0.82 -28.89
N GLU A 703 -5.43 -0.45 -28.47
CA GLU A 703 -5.83 -0.87 -27.13
C GLU A 703 -4.94 -0.24 -26.05
N PHE A 704 -3.62 -0.20 -26.23
CA PHE A 704 -2.74 0.49 -25.29
C PHE A 704 -2.99 2.00 -25.24
N ASN A 705 -3.34 2.67 -26.35
CA ASN A 705 -3.74 4.08 -26.24
C ASN A 705 -5.03 4.23 -25.41
N VAL A 706 -6.05 3.42 -25.72
CA VAL A 706 -7.32 3.37 -24.99
C VAL A 706 -7.10 3.07 -23.49
N LEU A 707 -6.21 2.13 -23.15
CA LEU A 707 -5.99 1.71 -21.77
C LEU A 707 -5.02 2.61 -20.98
N LEU A 708 -4.04 3.27 -21.61
CA LEU A 708 -2.94 3.95 -20.89
C LEU A 708 -2.87 5.47 -21.09
N THR A 709 -3.22 6.02 -22.25
CA THR A 709 -2.84 7.41 -22.62
C THR A 709 -3.98 8.30 -23.12
N ALA A 710 -4.99 7.77 -23.81
CA ALA A 710 -6.14 8.55 -24.29
C ALA A 710 -6.83 9.29 -23.12
N THR A 711 -7.24 10.54 -23.30
CA THR A 711 -7.81 11.36 -22.23
C THR A 711 -9.24 10.93 -21.86
N LYS A 712 -9.75 11.45 -20.74
CA LYS A 712 -11.15 11.21 -20.35
C LYS A 712 -12.15 11.80 -21.37
N GLN A 713 -11.81 12.89 -22.03
CA GLN A 713 -12.67 13.49 -23.06
C GLN A 713 -12.71 12.61 -24.31
N ASP A 714 -11.55 12.10 -24.76
CA ASP A 714 -11.46 11.19 -25.91
C ASP A 714 -12.30 9.93 -25.68
N LEU A 715 -12.21 9.34 -24.48
CA LEU A 715 -13.00 8.16 -24.11
C LEU A 715 -14.51 8.42 -24.13
N ILE A 716 -14.97 9.58 -23.65
CA ILE A 716 -16.40 9.96 -23.65
C ILE A 716 -16.91 10.21 -25.08
N GLY A 717 -16.11 10.83 -25.96
CA GLY A 717 -16.45 10.97 -27.38
C GLY A 717 -16.34 9.65 -28.17
N ALA A 718 -15.57 8.68 -27.67
CA ALA A 718 -15.33 7.42 -28.35
C ALA A 718 -16.41 6.36 -28.12
N THR A 719 -16.83 6.16 -26.86
CA THR A 719 -17.62 4.98 -26.45
C THR A 719 -18.70 5.32 -25.42
N LEU A 720 -19.50 4.33 -25.03
CA LEU A 720 -20.58 4.48 -24.06
C LEU A 720 -20.04 4.85 -22.65
N PRO A 721 -20.77 5.65 -21.85
CA PRO A 721 -20.29 6.15 -20.55
C PRO A 721 -19.81 5.07 -19.58
N GLU A 722 -20.44 3.89 -19.57
CA GLU A 722 -20.07 2.75 -18.73
C GLU A 722 -18.74 2.14 -19.15
N ILE A 723 -18.42 2.15 -20.44
CA ILE A 723 -17.13 1.66 -20.95
C ILE A 723 -16.03 2.68 -20.64
N ALA A 724 -16.29 3.98 -20.83
CA ALA A 724 -15.35 5.04 -20.47
C ALA A 724 -15.03 5.05 -18.96
N GLU A 725 -16.05 4.92 -18.10
CA GLU A 725 -15.89 4.76 -16.65
C GLU A 725 -15.25 3.41 -16.28
N GLY A 726 -15.48 2.33 -17.04
CA GLY A 726 -14.80 1.04 -16.87
C GLY A 726 -13.28 1.14 -17.12
N ILE A 727 -12.88 1.83 -18.20
CA ILE A 727 -11.47 2.10 -18.53
C ILE A 727 -10.83 3.02 -17.48
N ALA A 728 -11.53 4.08 -17.06
CA ALA A 728 -11.08 4.97 -15.98
C ALA A 728 -10.88 4.19 -14.67
N ARG A 729 -11.81 3.29 -14.32
CA ARG A 729 -11.68 2.40 -13.15
C ARG A 729 -10.41 1.56 -13.21
N VAL A 730 -10.13 0.89 -14.33
CA VAL A 730 -8.93 0.04 -14.45
C VAL A 730 -7.65 0.86 -14.26
N ARG A 731 -7.55 2.02 -14.93
CA ARG A 731 -6.42 2.97 -14.75
C ARG A 731 -6.24 3.45 -13.31
N GLU A 732 -7.33 3.64 -12.60
CA GLU A 732 -7.37 4.06 -11.19
C GLU A 732 -7.32 2.88 -10.20
N GLY A 733 -7.06 1.65 -10.67
CA GLY A 733 -7.04 0.45 -9.83
C GLY A 733 -8.39 0.10 -9.17
N ARG A 734 -9.50 0.67 -9.65
CA ARG A 734 -10.86 0.49 -9.10
C ARG A 734 -11.50 -0.86 -9.46
N VAL A 735 -10.80 -1.97 -9.23
CA VAL A 735 -11.26 -3.33 -9.58
C VAL A 735 -11.23 -4.33 -8.41
N SER A 736 -12.31 -5.11 -8.26
CA SER A 736 -12.41 -6.29 -7.38
C SER A 736 -11.62 -7.45 -7.97
N ILE A 737 -10.98 -8.31 -7.16
CA ILE A 737 -10.32 -9.53 -7.68
C ILE A 737 -10.49 -10.71 -6.71
N THR A 738 -10.92 -11.85 -7.24
CA THR A 738 -10.97 -13.14 -6.54
C THR A 738 -9.73 -13.96 -6.91
N PRO A 739 -8.87 -14.40 -5.96
CA PRO A 739 -7.65 -15.13 -6.28
C PRO A 739 -7.85 -16.53 -6.90
N GLY A 740 -7.03 -16.85 -7.90
CA GLY A 740 -6.96 -18.16 -8.56
C GLY A 740 -6.15 -19.19 -7.76
N TYR A 741 -6.49 -20.46 -7.96
CA TYR A 741 -5.96 -21.59 -7.20
C TYR A 741 -6.14 -22.91 -7.97
N ASP A 742 -5.17 -23.83 -7.84
CA ASP A 742 -5.21 -25.20 -8.40
C ASP A 742 -5.77 -25.33 -9.84
N GLY A 743 -5.40 -24.42 -10.75
CA GLY A 743 -5.81 -24.46 -12.15
C GLY A 743 -7.04 -23.60 -12.47
N VAL A 744 -7.76 -23.14 -11.45
CA VAL A 744 -8.88 -22.20 -11.56
C VAL A 744 -8.32 -20.78 -11.65
N TYR A 745 -8.56 -20.09 -12.76
CA TYR A 745 -8.24 -18.66 -12.88
C TYR A 745 -8.97 -17.86 -11.79
N GLY A 746 -8.32 -16.82 -11.29
CA GLY A 746 -9.00 -15.79 -10.54
C GLY A 746 -9.93 -14.96 -11.44
N LYS A 747 -10.65 -14.01 -10.84
CA LYS A 747 -11.63 -13.20 -11.57
C LYS A 747 -11.64 -11.75 -11.12
N VAL A 748 -11.47 -10.84 -12.07
CA VAL A 748 -11.66 -9.40 -11.90
C VAL A 748 -13.15 -9.02 -11.93
N SER A 749 -13.54 -7.95 -11.23
CA SER A 749 -14.83 -7.26 -11.41
C SER A 749 -14.72 -5.76 -11.14
N ILE A 750 -14.91 -4.96 -12.20
CA ILE A 750 -14.86 -3.50 -12.27
C ILE A 750 -16.16 -2.86 -11.69
N PHE A 751 -17.28 -3.58 -11.78
CA PHE A 751 -18.60 -3.12 -11.35
C PHE A 751 -19.19 -3.98 -10.23
N SER A 752 -20.03 -3.37 -9.41
CA SER A 752 -20.90 -4.08 -8.46
C SER A 752 -22.19 -4.53 -9.15
N LYS A 753 -22.86 -5.57 -8.61
CA LYS A 753 -24.04 -6.16 -9.26
C LYS A 753 -25.17 -5.12 -9.34
N GLY A 754 -25.58 -4.77 -10.56
CA GLY A 754 -26.66 -3.80 -10.84
C GLY A 754 -26.17 -2.43 -11.28
N GLU A 755 -24.99 -1.99 -10.84
CA GLU A 755 -24.40 -0.65 -11.05
C GLU A 755 -24.36 -0.22 -12.53
N GLN A 756 -24.12 -1.17 -13.43
CA GLN A 756 -24.13 -0.99 -14.89
C GLN A 756 -25.46 -0.39 -15.41
N LYS A 757 -26.61 -0.84 -14.87
CA LYS A 757 -27.94 -0.46 -15.34
C LYS A 757 -28.39 0.93 -14.90
N GLU A 758 -27.71 1.54 -13.93
CA GLU A 758 -28.02 2.88 -13.44
C GLU A 758 -27.32 3.94 -14.30
N LEU A 759 -26.05 3.69 -14.66
CA LEU A 759 -25.28 4.54 -15.57
C LEU A 759 -25.95 4.67 -16.94
N SER A 760 -26.46 3.57 -17.52
CA SER A 760 -27.18 3.58 -18.80
C SER A 760 -28.40 4.51 -18.82
N LYS A 761 -29.09 4.67 -17.68
CA LYS A 761 -30.27 5.54 -17.56
C LYS A 761 -29.92 7.02 -17.45
N GLN A 762 -28.76 7.36 -16.89
CA GLN A 762 -28.30 8.75 -16.83
C GLN A 762 -27.86 9.26 -18.21
N GLY A 763 -27.33 8.38 -19.07
CA GLY A 763 -26.99 8.69 -20.46
C GLY A 763 -28.18 8.86 -21.41
N THR A 764 -29.43 8.76 -20.94
CA THR A 764 -30.65 9.00 -21.74
C THR A 764 -31.35 10.33 -21.41
N LEU A 765 -30.69 11.20 -20.64
CA LEU A 765 -31.23 12.47 -20.11
C LEU A 765 -30.29 13.66 -20.37
N ILE A 766 -29.52 13.60 -21.46
CA ILE A 766 -28.61 14.64 -21.96
C ILE A 766 -28.83 14.76 -23.47
#